data_AF-A0A2Z6AN13-F1
#
_entry.id   AF-A0A2Z6AN13-F1
#
_cell.length_a   1.000
_cell.length_b   1.000
_cell.length_c   1.000
_cell.angle_alpha   90.00
_cell.angle_beta   90.00
_cell.angle_gamma   90.00
#
_symmetry.space_group_name_H-M   'P 1'
#
loop_
_entity.id
_entity.type
_entity.pdbx_description
1 polymer ?
#
loop_
_entity_poly.entity_id
_entity_poly.type
_entity_poly.pdbx_seq_one_letter_code
_entity_poly.pdbx_strand_id
1 'polypeptide(L)'
;MFESLPPDLKTSDGYLPVGVAIYERSGLLKPALTLAERALQKLDVLRNRLIWIQLLTRLGRPVDFRAWLQQTPHDIEGAALELISLAQLVDRYLEDAPRALAFGYRALRDGYAEPRIHLAYALGLIIGGRSSKVTMAAPDRVEAGTGVVLINDATGEELHRIIETASDPRIEREELSPEDGFAKRLLGLRVGETVEIAKLGTAPQVFRVGEIQTQFLFAFRRTMRQFPALFPDNSAFGSITIDDSKGDDRFEEMFAMARARADRGKELENLYRDSVVPIPMFARFAGASIFDVWENFSHPKSLGLKAALGEEAEFASGRACAGNGVMVVDPLSVYAWSRMGLGPILSKLKDRLAVVQSTIDSLRHLVEEREGNHGRKSGTFGYDGVRYYLEELTEEAAARQIAQAKAALELAEALPVVPAETDQQVPQSVADMLADLNPAYHDSLIAALAPKRALLTDDFGLRVVAQAAGANTTWTQVFVQRVGLPGKLTHPEYRQVVAALMDANYKFVQFSAAEVIGQLQDNGWDADDRLRDFARHLTSQTLNQSSAARVVADVMLRARQLAGSANAAVFPKLLIEVADGVGRAKEAHALLGHAQQAMRALQAHAYIHVMLPRKLMGTTYLKPVNHLIAEPAQLASQDIDGFWEALRGAGLRTPS
;
A
#
# COMPACT_ATOMS: atom_id res chain seq x y z
N MET A 1 -1.68 11.77 27.78
CA MET A 1 -0.64 11.59 28.83
C MET A 1 0.13 12.88 29.16
N PHE A 2 0.81 13.55 28.22
CA PHE A 2 1.60 14.77 28.52
C PHE A 2 0.77 15.89 29.17
N GLU A 3 -0.49 16.06 28.74
CA GLU A 3 -1.37 17.09 29.30
C GLU A 3 -1.72 16.89 30.79
N SER A 4 -1.53 15.69 31.33
CA SER A 4 -1.75 15.42 32.76
C SER A 4 -0.61 15.89 33.66
N LEU A 5 0.54 16.29 33.09
CA LEU A 5 1.68 16.78 33.86
C LEU A 5 1.43 18.18 34.46
N PRO A 6 1.96 18.48 35.66
CA PRO A 6 1.97 19.84 36.22
C PRO A 6 2.61 20.87 35.25
N PRO A 7 2.15 22.14 35.25
CA PRO A 7 2.68 23.18 34.36
C PRO A 7 4.20 23.35 34.42
N ASP A 8 4.77 23.32 35.64
CA ASP A 8 6.21 23.51 35.85
C ASP A 8 7.04 22.40 35.18
N LEU A 9 6.55 21.14 35.25
CA LEU A 9 7.20 20.01 34.59
C LEU A 9 7.08 20.08 33.07
N LYS A 10 5.94 20.51 32.52
CA LYS A 10 5.77 20.71 31.06
C LYS A 10 6.75 21.72 30.47
N THR A 11 7.24 22.67 31.28
CA THR A 11 8.21 23.70 30.86
C THR A 11 9.67 23.34 31.14
N SER A 12 9.92 22.28 31.91
CA SER A 12 11.26 21.87 32.30
C SER A 12 12.04 21.21 31.16
N ASP A 13 13.36 21.44 31.13
CA ASP A 13 14.23 21.03 30.02
C ASP A 13 14.26 19.51 29.81
N GLY A 14 14.24 18.74 30.90
CA GLY A 14 14.23 17.28 30.84
C GLY A 14 12.93 16.67 30.29
N TYR A 15 11.81 17.38 30.38
CA TYR A 15 10.50 16.87 29.98
C TYR A 15 10.02 17.37 28.62
N LEU A 16 10.65 18.40 28.03
CA LEU A 16 10.35 18.84 26.67
C LEU A 16 10.54 17.71 25.64
N PRO A 17 11.64 16.95 25.61
CA PRO A 17 11.81 15.84 24.67
C PRO A 17 10.76 14.73 24.86
N VAL A 18 10.33 14.49 26.10
CA VAL A 18 9.28 13.52 26.42
C VAL A 18 7.94 13.99 25.82
N GLY A 19 7.61 15.27 25.96
CA GLY A 19 6.41 15.85 25.35
C GLY A 19 6.42 15.78 23.82
N VAL A 20 7.56 16.10 23.21
CA VAL A 20 7.76 15.94 21.75
C VAL A 20 7.49 14.50 21.34
N ALA A 21 8.13 13.52 22.00
CA ALA A 21 7.98 12.11 21.67
C ALA A 21 6.54 11.60 21.86
N ILE A 22 5.82 12.04 22.91
CA ILE A 22 4.42 11.66 23.13
C ILE A 22 3.55 12.18 22.00
N TYR A 23 3.64 13.47 21.68
CA TYR A 23 2.83 14.08 20.63
C TYR A 23 3.17 13.57 19.23
N GLU A 24 4.46 13.32 18.98
CA GLU A 24 4.91 12.76 17.72
C GLU A 24 4.34 11.35 17.50
N ARG A 25 4.41 10.49 18.52
CA ARG A 25 3.91 9.11 18.47
C ARG A 25 2.40 9.04 18.36
N SER A 26 1.67 9.99 18.97
CA SER A 26 0.21 10.07 18.83
C SER A 26 -0.26 10.67 17.50
N GLY A 27 0.67 11.17 16.68
CA GLY A 27 0.36 11.85 15.41
C GLY A 27 -0.02 13.33 15.55
N LEU A 28 0.11 13.92 16.74
CA LEU A 28 -0.17 15.33 17.01
C LEU A 28 1.06 16.21 16.70
N LEU A 29 1.39 16.33 15.41
CA LEU A 29 2.65 16.96 14.99
C LEU A 29 2.74 18.46 15.25
N LYS A 30 1.62 19.20 15.22
CA LYS A 30 1.62 20.65 15.50
C LYS A 30 2.04 20.95 16.95
N PRO A 31 1.41 20.33 17.98
CA PRO A 31 1.92 20.40 19.35
C PRO A 31 3.37 19.92 19.50
N ALA A 32 3.75 18.82 18.84
CA ALA A 32 5.11 18.31 18.88
C ALA A 32 6.12 19.35 18.35
N LEU A 33 5.80 19.99 17.23
CA LEU A 33 6.63 21.03 16.61
C LEU A 33 6.82 22.23 17.55
N THR A 34 5.75 22.70 18.19
CA THR A 34 5.86 23.80 19.17
C THR A 34 6.79 23.45 20.33
N LEU A 35 6.76 22.21 20.82
CA LEU A 35 7.69 21.77 21.87
C LEU A 35 9.13 21.60 21.34
N ALA A 36 9.29 21.11 20.12
CA ALA A 36 10.61 20.97 19.48
C ALA A 36 11.27 22.33 19.24
N GLU A 37 10.51 23.34 18.79
CA GLU A 37 10.99 24.72 18.63
C GLU A 37 11.44 25.34 19.96
N ARG A 38 10.70 25.08 21.05
CA ARG A 38 11.12 25.48 22.41
C ARG A 38 12.39 24.75 22.85
N ALA A 39 12.52 23.47 22.55
CA ALA A 39 13.73 22.71 22.86
C ALA A 39 14.95 23.26 22.10
N LEU A 40 14.78 23.65 20.83
CA LEU A 40 15.82 24.29 20.02
C LEU A 40 16.26 25.65 20.57
N GLN A 41 15.34 26.47 21.08
CA GLN A 41 15.68 27.75 21.71
C GLN A 41 16.56 27.58 22.94
N LYS A 42 16.45 26.44 23.64
CA LYS A 42 17.26 26.14 24.83
C LYS A 42 18.59 25.49 24.49
N LEU A 43 18.58 24.53 23.55
CA LEU A 43 19.77 23.79 23.13
C LEU A 43 19.70 23.48 21.64
N ASP A 44 20.45 24.24 20.86
CA ASP A 44 20.55 24.08 19.41
C ASP A 44 21.69 23.11 19.05
N VAL A 45 21.39 21.82 19.12
CA VAL A 45 22.29 20.72 18.72
C VAL A 45 21.69 19.94 17.57
N LEU A 46 22.54 19.24 16.81
CA LEU A 46 22.13 18.49 15.61
C LEU A 46 20.94 17.56 15.90
N ARG A 47 20.96 16.85 17.03
CA ARG A 47 19.84 15.99 17.47
C ARG A 47 18.49 16.70 17.49
N ASN A 48 18.41 17.87 18.11
CA ASN A 48 17.17 18.63 18.21
C ASN A 48 16.74 19.21 16.86
N ARG A 49 17.72 19.59 16.01
CA ARG A 49 17.47 20.03 14.64
C ARG A 49 16.90 18.91 13.78
N LEU A 50 17.43 17.70 13.89
CA LEU A 50 16.92 16.54 13.16
C LEU A 50 15.48 16.20 13.55
N ILE A 51 15.15 16.26 14.85
CA ILE A 51 13.75 16.09 15.32
C ILE A 51 12.84 17.15 14.71
N TRP A 52 13.25 18.42 14.74
CA TRP A 52 12.49 19.52 14.13
C TRP A 52 12.29 19.34 12.62
N ILE A 53 13.35 18.94 11.90
CA ILE A 53 13.29 18.64 10.46
C ILE A 53 12.34 17.48 10.19
N GLN A 54 12.43 16.40 10.97
CA GLN A 54 11.55 15.23 10.83
C GLN A 54 10.08 15.63 10.98
N LEU A 55 9.75 16.44 11.99
CA LEU A 55 8.39 16.94 12.19
C LEU A 55 7.91 17.82 11.03
N LEU A 56 8.76 18.71 10.54
CA LEU A 56 8.43 19.54 9.37
C LEU A 56 8.24 18.72 8.10
N THR A 57 9.08 17.71 7.87
CA THR A 57 8.95 16.78 6.73
C THR A 57 7.61 16.04 6.79
N ARG A 58 7.25 15.49 7.95
CA ARG A 58 5.96 14.80 8.15
C ARG A 58 4.76 15.75 7.99
N LEU A 59 4.92 17.02 8.36
CA LEU A 59 3.93 18.09 8.12
C LEU A 59 3.88 18.60 6.67
N GLY A 60 4.71 18.07 5.75
CA GLY A 60 4.77 18.55 4.38
C GLY A 60 5.37 19.95 4.21
N ARG A 61 6.25 20.35 5.14
CA ARG A 61 6.90 21.68 5.19
C ARG A 61 8.42 21.64 4.95
N PRO A 62 8.93 20.97 3.89
CA PRO A 62 10.36 20.85 3.67
C PRO A 62 11.06 22.18 3.32
N VAL A 63 10.30 23.18 2.86
CA VAL A 63 10.83 24.52 2.55
C VAL A 63 11.38 25.21 3.80
N ASP A 64 10.82 24.94 4.97
CA ASP A 64 11.08 25.69 6.20
C ASP A 64 12.46 25.42 6.80
N PHE A 65 13.07 24.26 6.49
CA PHE A 65 14.41 23.92 6.95
C PHE A 65 15.49 23.97 5.87
N ARG A 66 15.12 24.26 4.61
CA ARG A 66 16.07 24.25 3.48
C ARG A 66 17.21 25.25 3.69
N ALA A 67 16.90 26.45 4.18
CA ALA A 67 17.91 27.47 4.46
C ALA A 67 18.92 27.01 5.53
N TRP A 68 18.45 26.33 6.57
CA TRP A 68 19.32 25.77 7.60
C TRP A 68 20.23 24.67 7.03
N LEU A 69 19.67 23.75 6.22
CA LEU A 69 20.47 22.73 5.53
C LEU A 69 21.57 23.35 4.66
N GLN A 70 21.27 24.41 3.91
CA GLN A 70 22.25 25.13 3.10
C GLN A 70 23.39 25.73 3.93
N GLN A 71 23.08 26.26 5.12
CA GLN A 71 24.04 26.96 5.97
C GLN A 71 24.75 26.05 6.99
N THR A 72 24.39 24.77 7.09
CA THR A 72 24.95 23.85 8.09
C THR A 72 26.48 23.71 7.96
N PRO A 73 27.29 23.89 9.01
CA PRO A 73 28.75 23.76 8.89
C PRO A 73 29.19 22.36 8.45
N HIS A 74 30.26 22.25 7.66
CA HIS A 74 30.83 20.97 7.21
C HIS A 74 31.40 20.12 8.36
N ASP A 75 31.81 20.79 9.44
CA ASP A 75 32.41 20.24 10.65
C ASP A 75 31.40 20.08 11.79
N ILE A 76 30.09 20.18 11.52
CA ILE A 76 29.05 19.99 12.54
C ILE A 76 29.29 18.69 13.33
N GLU A 77 29.22 18.80 14.66
CA GLU A 77 29.35 17.69 15.58
C GLU A 77 28.02 16.94 15.71
N GLY A 78 28.11 15.63 15.90
CA GLY A 78 26.96 14.76 16.10
C GLY A 78 27.37 13.30 16.15
N ALA A 79 26.47 12.45 16.65
CA ALA A 79 26.67 11.02 16.62
C ALA A 79 26.61 10.49 15.17
N ALA A 80 27.19 9.31 14.91
CA ALA A 80 27.21 8.70 13.57
C ALA A 80 25.81 8.60 12.94
N LEU A 81 24.80 8.18 13.73
CA LEU A 81 23.41 8.12 13.28
C LEU A 81 22.82 9.49 12.91
N GLU A 82 23.23 10.55 13.62
CA GLU A 82 22.77 11.92 13.35
C GLU A 82 23.42 12.45 12.06
N LEU A 83 24.72 12.21 11.88
CA LEU A 83 25.46 12.62 10.69
C LEU A 83 24.98 11.90 9.42
N ILE A 84 24.70 10.59 9.48
CA ILE A 84 24.16 9.88 8.32
C ILE A 84 22.73 10.32 7.97
N SER A 85 21.93 10.66 8.98
CA SER A 85 20.59 11.23 8.77
C SER A 85 20.68 12.61 8.12
N LEU A 86 21.61 13.46 8.58
CA LEU A 86 21.90 14.75 7.95
C LEU A 86 22.36 14.58 6.50
N ALA A 87 23.26 13.62 6.24
CA ALA A 87 23.74 13.32 4.90
C ALA A 87 22.59 12.99 3.94
N GLN A 88 21.65 12.15 4.37
CA GLN A 88 20.48 11.77 3.58
C GLN A 88 19.51 12.95 3.38
N LEU A 89 19.36 13.83 4.37
CA LEU A 89 18.58 15.06 4.23
C LEU A 89 19.23 16.03 3.23
N VAL A 90 20.56 16.19 3.27
CA VAL A 90 21.30 17.00 2.30
C VAL A 90 21.14 16.41 0.91
N ASP A 91 21.39 15.11 0.70
CA ASP A 91 21.19 14.44 -0.61
C ASP A 91 19.78 14.62 -1.17
N ARG A 92 18.77 14.54 -0.30
CA ARG A 92 17.36 14.61 -0.67
C ARG A 92 16.91 16.02 -1.03
N TYR A 93 17.26 17.00 -0.21
CA TYR A 93 16.70 18.35 -0.30
C TYR A 93 17.65 19.37 -0.91
N LEU A 94 18.96 19.08 -0.94
CA LEU A 94 19.97 19.89 -1.59
C LEU A 94 20.57 19.10 -2.76
N GLU A 95 20.76 19.74 -3.91
CA GLU A 95 21.51 19.14 -5.02
C GLU A 95 23.04 19.26 -4.79
N ASP A 96 23.49 18.98 -3.57
CA ASP A 96 24.86 19.15 -3.09
C ASP A 96 25.47 17.78 -2.72
N ALA A 97 25.72 17.00 -3.78
CA ALA A 97 26.23 15.64 -3.66
C ALA A 97 27.56 15.52 -2.89
N PRO A 98 28.58 16.38 -3.13
CA PRO A 98 29.84 16.32 -2.39
C PRO A 98 29.65 16.46 -0.88
N ARG A 99 28.77 17.35 -0.44
CA ARG A 99 28.53 17.61 0.98
C ARG A 99 27.74 16.49 1.66
N ALA A 100 26.73 15.94 0.98
CA ALA A 100 26.00 14.76 1.46
C ALA A 100 26.97 13.58 1.67
N LEU A 101 27.82 13.29 0.68
CA LEU A 101 28.80 12.22 0.76
C LEU A 101 29.85 12.47 1.85
N ALA A 102 30.28 13.71 2.05
CA ALA A 102 31.21 14.06 3.14
C ALA A 102 30.62 13.77 4.53
N PHE A 103 29.37 14.16 4.80
CA PHE A 103 28.70 13.82 6.06
C PHE A 103 28.51 12.30 6.21
N GLY A 104 28.12 11.62 5.13
CA GLY A 104 27.94 10.16 5.15
C GLY A 104 29.25 9.40 5.39
N TYR A 105 30.35 9.87 4.81
CA TYR A 105 31.68 9.28 5.00
C TYR A 105 32.17 9.45 6.44
N ARG A 106 32.00 10.65 7.02
CA ARG A 106 32.28 10.90 8.44
C ARG A 106 31.47 9.96 9.33
N ALA A 107 30.15 9.88 9.10
CA ALA A 107 29.28 8.97 9.83
C ALA A 107 29.75 7.51 9.75
N LEU A 108 30.17 7.05 8.57
CA LEU A 108 30.68 5.70 8.36
C LEU A 108 32.00 5.43 9.10
N ARG A 109 32.89 6.42 9.18
CA ARG A 109 34.14 6.32 9.96
C ARG A 109 33.85 6.21 11.46
N ASP A 110 32.96 7.06 11.95
CA ASP A 110 32.61 7.15 13.37
C ASP A 110 31.80 5.92 13.84
N GLY A 111 30.87 5.46 13.00
CA GLY A 111 29.96 4.34 13.26
C GLY A 111 30.33 3.03 12.56
N TYR A 112 31.61 2.79 12.26
CA TYR A 112 32.07 1.64 11.45
C TYR A 112 31.68 0.26 12.03
N ALA A 113 31.48 0.16 13.34
CA ALA A 113 31.06 -1.09 13.98
C ALA A 113 29.53 -1.34 13.88
N GLU A 114 28.76 -0.41 13.29
CA GLU A 114 27.31 -0.48 13.25
C GLU A 114 26.81 -0.85 11.84
N PRO A 115 26.12 -1.99 11.67
CA PRO A 115 25.65 -2.42 10.36
C PRO A 115 24.67 -1.41 9.74
N ARG A 116 23.89 -0.72 10.57
CA ARG A 116 22.89 0.28 10.12
C ARG A 116 23.55 1.48 9.44
N ILE A 117 24.73 1.89 9.88
CA ILE A 117 25.47 3.01 9.28
C ILE A 117 26.01 2.61 7.90
N HIS A 118 26.58 1.40 7.77
CA HIS A 118 27.00 0.85 6.49
C HIS A 118 25.85 0.78 5.48
N LEU A 119 24.67 0.29 5.91
CA LEU A 119 23.49 0.21 5.07
C LEU A 119 22.97 1.60 4.69
N ALA A 120 22.88 2.53 5.64
CA ALA A 120 22.42 3.89 5.38
C ALA A 120 23.35 4.65 4.42
N TYR A 121 24.66 4.38 4.47
CA TYR A 121 25.63 4.93 3.51
C TYR A 121 25.50 4.27 2.13
N ALA A 122 25.62 2.94 2.06
CA ALA A 122 25.66 2.22 0.79
C ALA A 122 24.31 2.21 0.05
N LEU A 123 23.23 1.84 0.74
CA LEU A 123 21.90 1.82 0.15
C LEU A 123 21.29 3.22 0.09
N GLY A 124 21.42 4.00 1.16
CA GLY A 124 20.73 5.29 1.28
C GLY A 124 21.36 6.44 0.48
N LEU A 125 22.70 6.52 0.40
CA LEU A 125 23.38 7.63 -0.30
C LEU A 125 23.93 7.24 -1.67
N ILE A 126 24.46 6.02 -1.82
CA ILE A 126 25.13 5.60 -3.07
C ILE A 126 24.16 4.93 -4.04
N ILE A 127 23.45 3.89 -3.62
CA ILE A 127 22.56 3.15 -4.52
C ILE A 127 21.24 3.92 -4.74
N GLY A 128 20.57 4.28 -3.64
CA GLY A 128 19.28 4.98 -3.64
C GLY A 128 19.38 6.50 -3.70
N GLY A 129 20.49 7.09 -3.25
CA GLY A 129 20.67 8.54 -3.20
C GLY A 129 20.84 9.19 -4.58
N ARG A 130 20.68 10.52 -4.63
CA ARG A 130 20.84 11.33 -5.85
C ARG A 130 22.31 11.64 -6.15
N SER A 131 23.17 11.55 -5.14
CA SER A 131 24.59 11.91 -5.18
C SER A 131 25.48 11.00 -6.02
N SER A 132 24.99 9.84 -6.46
CA SER A 132 25.80 8.78 -7.05
C SER A 132 26.40 9.10 -8.42
N LYS A 133 25.81 10.01 -9.21
CA LYS A 133 26.28 10.28 -10.58
C LYS A 133 27.29 11.43 -10.69
N VAL A 134 27.29 12.39 -9.76
CA VAL A 134 28.02 13.67 -9.95
C VAL A 134 29.43 13.64 -9.33
N THR A 135 29.66 12.86 -8.27
CA THR A 135 30.92 12.94 -7.47
C THR A 135 31.78 11.66 -7.54
N MET A 136 31.44 10.71 -8.41
CA MET A 136 32.16 9.43 -8.55
C MET A 136 33.21 9.41 -9.67
N ALA A 137 33.51 10.55 -10.30
CA ALA A 137 34.60 10.62 -11.27
C ALA A 137 35.93 10.26 -10.60
N ALA A 138 36.65 9.31 -11.20
CA ALA A 138 37.93 8.84 -10.68
C ALA A 138 38.98 9.96 -10.71
N PRO A 139 39.70 10.22 -9.60
CA PRO A 139 40.87 11.09 -9.61
C PRO A 139 41.93 10.58 -10.59
N ASP A 140 42.68 11.49 -11.20
CA ASP A 140 43.70 11.14 -12.21
C ASP A 140 45.05 10.76 -11.59
N ARG A 141 45.26 11.11 -10.32
CA ARG A 141 46.44 10.81 -9.51
C ARG A 141 46.04 10.41 -8.10
N VAL A 142 46.89 9.62 -7.45
CA VAL A 142 46.77 9.29 -6.04
C VAL A 142 47.12 10.52 -5.21
N GLU A 143 46.17 11.00 -4.42
CA GLU A 143 46.30 12.14 -3.51
C GLU A 143 45.76 11.80 -2.12
N ALA A 144 45.97 12.68 -1.15
CA ALA A 144 45.30 12.57 0.13
C ALA A 144 43.76 12.64 -0.06
N GLY A 145 43.02 11.73 0.57
CA GLY A 145 41.57 11.55 0.35
C GLY A 145 41.20 10.66 -0.84
N THR A 146 42.16 9.93 -1.43
CA THR A 146 41.91 9.00 -2.54
C THR A 146 42.12 7.54 -2.12
N GLY A 147 41.24 6.67 -2.64
CA GLY A 147 41.39 5.23 -2.57
C GLY A 147 42.15 4.70 -3.78
N VAL A 148 42.97 3.67 -3.57
CA VAL A 148 43.77 3.02 -4.61
C VAL A 148 43.61 1.51 -4.55
N VAL A 149 43.53 0.87 -5.72
CA VAL A 149 43.60 -0.58 -5.88
C VAL A 149 44.91 -0.91 -6.57
N LEU A 150 45.76 -1.65 -5.87
CA LEU A 150 47.06 -2.11 -6.36
C LEU A 150 46.94 -3.56 -6.79
N ILE A 151 47.41 -3.88 -7.99
CA ILE A 151 47.30 -5.21 -8.58
C ILE A 151 48.71 -5.76 -8.79
N ASN A 152 48.98 -6.94 -8.26
CA ASN A 152 50.19 -7.69 -8.59
C ASN A 152 49.92 -8.52 -9.83
N ASP A 153 50.38 -8.04 -10.99
CA ASP A 153 50.12 -8.69 -12.29
C ASP A 153 50.67 -10.13 -12.37
N ALA A 154 51.64 -10.52 -11.52
CA ALA A 154 52.20 -11.87 -11.51
C ALA A 154 51.37 -12.88 -10.69
N THR A 155 50.60 -12.42 -9.70
CA THR A 155 49.84 -13.29 -8.78
C THR A 155 48.33 -13.09 -8.86
N GLY A 156 47.88 -11.96 -9.43
CA GLY A 156 46.50 -11.51 -9.34
C GLY A 156 46.11 -10.95 -7.96
N GLU A 157 47.06 -10.82 -7.02
CA GLU A 157 46.78 -10.27 -5.68
C GLU A 157 46.35 -8.79 -5.79
N GLU A 158 45.20 -8.45 -5.19
CA GLU A 158 44.70 -7.08 -5.08
C GLU A 158 44.90 -6.54 -3.66
N LEU A 159 45.45 -5.33 -3.55
CA LEU A 159 45.58 -4.59 -2.31
C LEU A 159 44.81 -3.28 -2.39
N HIS A 160 43.80 -3.13 -1.53
CA HIS A 160 43.00 -1.91 -1.43
C HIS A 160 43.54 -1.01 -0.31
N ARG A 161 43.77 0.27 -0.60
CA ARG A 161 44.19 1.27 0.42
C ARG A 161 43.53 2.61 0.19
N ILE A 162 43.33 3.39 1.25
CA ILE A 162 42.93 4.80 1.17
C ILE A 162 43.93 5.67 1.92
N ILE A 163 44.34 6.78 1.33
CA ILE A 163 45.16 7.79 2.00
C ILE A 163 44.20 8.69 2.79
N GLU A 164 44.00 8.40 4.06
CA GLU A 164 43.00 9.05 4.91
C GLU A 164 43.52 10.39 5.45
N THR A 165 42.68 11.42 5.44
CA THR A 165 43.01 12.76 5.94
C THR A 165 42.48 13.04 7.34
N ALA A 166 41.48 12.28 7.79
CA ALA A 166 40.96 12.33 9.14
C ALA A 166 41.97 11.77 10.17
N SER A 167 41.79 12.19 11.43
CA SER A 167 42.55 11.65 12.55
C SER A 167 42.28 10.14 12.76
N ASP A 168 43.27 9.44 13.33
CA ASP A 168 43.22 8.01 13.67
C ASP A 168 42.96 7.06 12.48
N PRO A 169 43.79 7.07 11.41
CA PRO A 169 43.69 6.11 10.32
C PRO A 169 43.98 4.68 10.81
N ARG A 170 43.15 3.72 10.40
CA ARG A 170 43.26 2.31 10.83
C ARG A 170 43.55 1.35 9.68
N ILE A 171 44.63 0.58 9.81
CA ILE A 171 45.06 -0.40 8.81
C ILE A 171 44.01 -1.49 8.57
N GLU A 172 43.29 -1.91 9.62
CA GLU A 172 42.21 -2.90 9.52
C GLU A 172 41.06 -2.41 8.64
N ARG A 173 40.93 -1.08 8.51
CA ARG A 173 39.97 -0.42 7.63
C ARG A 173 40.60 -0.04 6.29
N GLU A 174 41.81 -0.53 5.99
CA GLU A 174 42.57 -0.22 4.77
C GLU A 174 43.04 1.25 4.69
N GLU A 175 43.09 1.95 5.82
CA GLU A 175 43.43 3.38 5.88
C GLU A 175 44.91 3.58 6.18
N LEU A 176 45.54 4.49 5.44
CA LEU A 176 46.91 4.94 5.63
C LEU A 176 46.92 6.42 5.99
N SER A 177 47.73 6.79 6.97
CA SER A 177 48.07 8.20 7.21
C SER A 177 48.79 8.77 5.98
N PRO A 178 48.62 10.06 5.62
CA PRO A 178 49.41 10.70 4.57
C PRO A 178 50.90 10.72 4.93
N GLU A 179 51.21 10.62 6.23
CA GLU A 179 52.58 10.57 6.74
C GLU A 179 53.21 9.17 6.70
N ASP A 180 52.41 8.13 6.43
CA ASP A 180 52.88 6.75 6.33
C ASP A 180 53.89 6.59 5.18
N GLY A 181 54.96 5.82 5.43
CA GLY A 181 56.04 5.64 4.45
C GLY A 181 55.57 4.96 3.16
N PHE A 182 54.55 4.09 3.23
CA PHE A 182 53.94 3.49 2.05
C PHE A 182 53.01 4.48 1.34
N ALA A 183 52.20 5.25 2.08
CA ALA A 183 51.36 6.29 1.48
C ALA A 183 52.20 7.32 0.69
N LYS A 184 53.34 7.76 1.21
CA LYS A 184 54.26 8.68 0.52
C LYS A 184 54.79 8.14 -0.81
N ARG A 185 54.96 6.82 -0.95
CA ARG A 185 55.34 6.19 -2.23
C ARG A 185 54.20 6.11 -3.23
N LEU A 186 52.96 6.12 -2.74
CA LEU A 186 51.76 6.06 -3.58
C LEU A 186 51.35 7.44 -4.09
N LEU A 187 51.60 8.50 -3.32
CA LEU A 187 51.23 9.87 -3.69
C LEU A 187 51.82 10.28 -5.05
N GLY A 188 50.97 10.85 -5.90
CA GLY A 188 51.30 11.32 -7.24
C GLY A 188 51.21 10.27 -8.34
N LEU A 189 51.14 8.98 -8.00
CA LEU A 189 51.06 7.90 -8.98
C LEU A 189 49.75 7.96 -9.79
N ARG A 190 49.83 7.55 -11.06
CA ARG A 190 48.70 7.40 -12.00
C ARG A 190 48.34 5.93 -12.21
N VAL A 191 47.14 5.67 -12.70
CA VAL A 191 46.74 4.34 -13.18
C VAL A 191 47.76 3.83 -14.20
N GLY A 192 48.25 2.60 -13.99
CA GLY A 192 49.27 1.96 -14.82
C GLY A 192 50.70 2.10 -14.29
N GLU A 193 50.98 3.03 -13.39
CA GLU A 193 52.29 3.16 -12.75
C GLU A 193 52.48 2.13 -11.63
N THR A 194 53.72 1.86 -11.22
CA THR A 194 54.04 0.77 -10.31
C THR A 194 54.69 1.24 -9.01
N VAL A 195 54.55 0.42 -7.97
CA VAL A 195 55.14 0.60 -6.64
C VAL A 195 55.70 -0.73 -6.13
N GLU A 196 56.83 -0.68 -5.45
CA GLU A 196 57.46 -1.86 -4.85
C GLU A 196 57.06 -2.01 -3.37
N ILE A 197 56.66 -3.22 -3.00
CA ILE A 197 56.36 -3.62 -1.62
C ILE A 197 57.38 -4.66 -1.17
N ALA A 198 58.22 -4.30 -0.20
CA ALA A 198 59.17 -5.23 0.40
C ALA A 198 58.45 -6.30 1.24
N LYS A 199 58.73 -7.58 0.98
CA LYS A 199 58.33 -8.71 1.82
C LYS A 199 59.57 -9.29 2.50
N LEU A 200 59.45 -9.64 3.78
CA LEU A 200 60.56 -10.16 4.56
C LEU A 200 61.05 -11.49 3.97
N GLY A 201 62.33 -11.55 3.57
CA GLY A 201 62.96 -12.78 3.05
C GLY A 201 62.68 -13.09 1.58
N THR A 202 62.03 -12.21 0.82
CA THR A 202 61.79 -12.37 -0.63
C THR A 202 62.13 -11.11 -1.41
N ALA A 203 62.29 -11.22 -2.73
CA ALA A 203 62.40 -10.03 -3.59
C ALA A 203 61.17 -9.12 -3.43
N PRO A 204 61.32 -7.78 -3.56
CA PRO A 204 60.21 -6.85 -3.54
C PRO A 204 59.16 -7.24 -4.57
N GLN A 205 57.89 -7.22 -4.17
CA GLN A 205 56.79 -7.46 -5.09
C GLN A 205 56.40 -6.14 -5.76
N VAL A 206 56.30 -6.17 -7.09
CA VAL A 206 55.87 -5.03 -7.89
C VAL A 206 54.36 -5.07 -8.02
N PHE A 207 53.70 -4.00 -7.60
CA PHE A 207 52.28 -3.79 -7.80
C PHE A 207 52.07 -2.63 -8.78
N ARG A 208 51.08 -2.76 -9.65
CA ARG A 208 50.62 -1.69 -10.53
C ARG A 208 49.39 -1.02 -9.93
N VAL A 209 49.28 0.29 -10.08
CA VAL A 209 48.04 1.03 -9.79
C VAL A 209 46.99 0.60 -10.81
N GLY A 210 46.05 -0.24 -10.36
CA GLY A 210 44.95 -0.74 -11.17
C GLY A 210 43.82 0.28 -11.29
N GLU A 211 43.49 0.95 -10.19
CA GLU A 211 42.40 1.92 -10.14
C GLU A 211 42.66 2.98 -9.06
N ILE A 212 42.20 4.19 -9.31
CA ILE A 212 42.15 5.30 -8.33
C ILE A 212 40.69 5.71 -8.19
N GLN A 213 40.24 5.87 -6.95
CA GLN A 213 38.84 6.11 -6.59
C GLN A 213 38.75 7.30 -5.64
N THR A 214 37.61 7.98 -5.62
CA THR A 214 37.29 8.92 -4.54
C THR A 214 37.14 8.15 -3.22
N GLN A 215 37.39 8.80 -2.08
CA GLN A 215 37.15 8.20 -0.76
C GLN A 215 35.73 7.62 -0.62
N PHE A 216 34.75 8.24 -1.28
CA PHE A 216 33.35 7.85 -1.20
C PHE A 216 33.07 6.52 -1.89
N LEU A 217 33.58 6.35 -3.12
CA LEU A 217 33.45 5.10 -3.88
C LEU A 217 34.26 3.98 -3.23
N PHE A 218 35.46 4.30 -2.74
CA PHE A 218 36.27 3.36 -2.00
C PHE A 218 35.54 2.83 -0.76
N ALA A 219 34.95 3.72 0.03
CA ALA A 219 34.19 3.35 1.23
C ALA A 219 32.96 2.49 0.92
N PHE A 220 32.27 2.78 -0.19
CA PHE A 220 31.16 1.97 -0.68
C PHE A 220 31.61 0.56 -1.06
N ARG A 221 32.64 0.43 -1.90
CA ARG A 221 33.16 -0.88 -2.32
C ARG A 221 33.74 -1.66 -1.15
N ARG A 222 34.43 -0.99 -0.21
CA ARG A 222 34.89 -1.57 1.06
C ARG A 222 33.72 -2.13 1.86
N THR A 223 32.63 -1.36 1.98
CA THR A 223 31.40 -1.83 2.62
C THR A 223 30.87 -3.08 1.92
N MET A 224 30.68 -3.06 0.60
CA MET A 224 30.18 -4.24 -0.14
C MET A 224 31.06 -5.48 0.04
N ARG A 225 32.39 -5.32 0.03
CA ARG A 225 33.35 -6.43 0.17
C ARG A 225 33.43 -6.99 1.58
N GLN A 226 33.44 -6.13 2.59
CA GLN A 226 33.70 -6.52 3.98
C GLN A 226 32.43 -6.78 4.79
N PHE A 227 31.26 -6.30 4.37
CA PHE A 227 30.02 -6.40 5.15
C PHE A 227 29.65 -7.82 5.57
N PRO A 228 29.71 -8.86 4.71
CA PRO A 228 29.40 -10.24 5.15
C PRO A 228 30.33 -10.75 6.25
N ALA A 229 31.61 -10.33 6.23
CA ALA A 229 32.58 -10.71 7.25
C ALA A 229 32.41 -9.90 8.54
N LEU A 230 32.08 -8.61 8.44
CA LEU A 230 31.84 -7.72 9.59
C LEU A 230 30.52 -8.03 10.30
N PHE A 231 29.48 -8.42 9.55
CA PHE A 231 28.12 -8.59 10.04
C PHE A 231 27.48 -9.89 9.51
N PRO A 232 27.98 -11.06 9.93
CA PRO A 232 27.53 -12.36 9.39
C PRO A 232 26.04 -12.63 9.64
N ASP A 233 25.46 -12.05 10.69
CA ASP A 233 24.04 -12.21 11.02
C ASP A 233 23.12 -11.25 10.24
N ASN A 234 23.66 -10.42 9.33
CA ASN A 234 22.91 -9.44 8.56
C ASN A 234 22.88 -9.80 7.06
N SER A 235 21.69 -10.15 6.57
CA SER A 235 21.47 -10.62 5.19
C SER A 235 21.29 -9.51 4.15
N ALA A 236 21.61 -8.25 4.46
CA ALA A 236 21.26 -7.12 3.60
C ALA A 236 22.04 -7.07 2.27
N PHE A 237 23.25 -7.61 2.20
CA PHE A 237 24.01 -7.73 0.96
C PHE A 237 24.19 -9.22 0.61
N GLY A 238 23.46 -9.70 -0.40
CA GLY A 238 23.73 -10.96 -1.06
C GLY A 238 24.67 -10.74 -2.25
N SER A 239 25.65 -11.61 -2.45
CA SER A 239 26.47 -11.63 -3.66
C SER A 239 25.96 -12.72 -4.60
N ILE A 240 25.58 -12.34 -5.83
CA ILE A 240 25.43 -13.31 -6.93
C ILE A 240 26.77 -13.33 -7.65
N THR A 241 27.48 -14.46 -7.62
CA THR A 241 28.75 -14.61 -8.33
C THR A 241 28.48 -15.14 -9.73
N ILE A 242 28.58 -14.26 -10.73
CA ILE A 242 28.45 -14.67 -12.13
C ILE A 242 29.81 -15.19 -12.59
N ASP A 243 29.88 -16.49 -12.85
CA ASP A 243 31.06 -17.15 -13.39
C ASP A 243 31.00 -17.16 -14.92
N ASP A 244 31.71 -16.23 -15.55
CA ASP A 244 31.73 -16.09 -17.01
C ASP A 244 32.34 -17.31 -17.73
N SER A 245 33.01 -18.22 -17.02
CA SER A 245 33.52 -19.47 -17.60
C SER A 245 32.43 -20.51 -17.86
N LYS A 246 31.22 -20.32 -17.31
CA LYS A 246 30.10 -21.31 -17.37
C LYS A 246 29.10 -21.12 -18.51
N GLY A 247 29.34 -20.21 -19.46
CA GLY A 247 28.41 -20.02 -20.60
C GLY A 247 27.00 -19.60 -20.14
N ASP A 248 25.94 -20.27 -20.62
CA ASP A 248 24.55 -19.95 -20.27
C ASP A 248 24.18 -20.32 -18.81
N ASP A 249 24.89 -21.29 -18.19
CA ASP A 249 24.67 -21.72 -16.81
C ASP A 249 25.08 -20.66 -15.77
N ARG A 250 25.76 -19.59 -16.20
CA ARG A 250 26.20 -18.48 -15.32
C ARG A 250 25.06 -17.70 -14.67
N PHE A 251 23.84 -17.81 -15.21
CA PHE A 251 22.63 -17.14 -14.70
C PHE A 251 21.71 -18.08 -13.92
N GLU A 252 22.08 -19.36 -13.74
CA GLU A 252 21.19 -20.35 -13.15
C GLU A 252 20.79 -20.01 -11.71
N GLU A 253 21.68 -19.38 -10.93
CA GLU A 253 21.37 -18.91 -9.59
C GLU A 253 20.26 -17.83 -9.61
N MET A 254 20.33 -16.89 -10.57
CA MET A 254 19.30 -15.87 -10.77
C MET A 254 17.96 -16.47 -11.20
N PHE A 255 17.98 -17.46 -12.10
CA PHE A 255 16.77 -18.19 -12.51
C PHE A 255 16.17 -19.01 -11.37
N ALA A 256 17.00 -19.69 -10.57
CA ALA A 256 16.58 -20.43 -9.38
C ALA A 256 15.91 -19.50 -8.34
N MET A 257 16.48 -18.31 -8.11
CA MET A 257 15.87 -17.29 -7.26
C MET A 257 14.50 -16.84 -7.79
N ALA A 258 14.36 -16.63 -9.10
CA ALA A 258 13.10 -16.24 -9.71
C ALA A 258 12.02 -17.34 -9.56
N ARG A 259 12.38 -18.62 -9.75
CA ARG A 259 11.48 -19.76 -9.51
C ARG A 259 11.06 -19.86 -8.04
N ALA A 260 12.02 -19.80 -7.11
CA ALA A 260 11.74 -19.84 -5.68
C ALA A 260 10.88 -18.65 -5.20
N ARG A 261 10.99 -17.49 -5.84
CA ARG A 261 10.10 -16.34 -5.61
C ARG A 261 8.69 -16.63 -6.13
N ALA A 262 8.56 -17.20 -7.33
CA ALA A 262 7.27 -17.55 -7.91
C ALA A 262 6.52 -18.62 -7.08
N ASP A 263 7.21 -19.64 -6.58
CA ASP A 263 6.61 -20.69 -5.76
C ASP A 263 6.13 -20.15 -4.41
N ARG A 264 6.95 -19.36 -3.71
CA ARG A 264 6.53 -18.65 -2.50
C ARG A 264 5.36 -17.71 -2.74
N GLY A 265 5.34 -17.04 -3.90
CA GLY A 265 4.20 -16.24 -4.33
C GLY A 265 2.91 -17.05 -4.34
N LYS A 266 2.89 -18.20 -5.02
CA LYS A 266 1.71 -19.09 -5.08
C LYS A 266 1.26 -19.58 -3.70
N GLU A 267 2.19 -19.92 -2.81
CA GLU A 267 1.87 -20.31 -1.43
C GLU A 267 1.17 -19.18 -0.66
N LEU A 268 1.71 -17.96 -0.73
CA LEU A 268 1.09 -16.79 -0.12
C LEU A 268 -0.28 -16.47 -0.73
N GLU A 269 -0.43 -16.64 -2.05
CA GLU A 269 -1.70 -16.43 -2.74
C GLU A 269 -2.78 -17.40 -2.27
N ASN A 270 -2.43 -18.68 -2.11
CA ASN A 270 -3.33 -19.69 -1.56
C ASN A 270 -3.72 -19.35 -0.12
N LEU A 271 -2.76 -18.89 0.69
CA LEU A 271 -3.03 -18.47 2.07
C LEU A 271 -4.01 -17.29 2.12
N TYR A 272 -3.86 -16.27 1.27
CA TYR A 272 -4.81 -15.15 1.19
C TYR A 272 -6.21 -15.58 0.70
N ARG A 273 -6.25 -16.49 -0.27
CA ARG A 273 -7.49 -17.04 -0.83
C ARG A 273 -8.29 -17.78 0.24
N ASP A 274 -7.64 -18.70 0.95
CA ASP A 274 -8.28 -19.71 1.80
C ASP A 274 -8.33 -19.30 3.28
N SER A 275 -7.50 -18.35 3.72
CA SER A 275 -7.42 -17.88 5.11
C SER A 275 -7.77 -16.39 5.26
N VAL A 276 -7.84 -15.94 6.52
CA VAL A 276 -8.09 -14.53 6.89
C VAL A 276 -6.75 -13.81 7.09
N VAL A 277 -5.94 -13.74 6.02
CA VAL A 277 -4.66 -13.01 6.07
C VAL A 277 -4.89 -11.56 5.68
N PRO A 278 -4.55 -10.58 6.54
CA PRO A 278 -4.55 -9.17 6.18
C PRO A 278 -3.58 -8.89 5.02
N ILE A 279 -3.99 -8.04 4.09
CA ILE A 279 -3.15 -7.53 2.98
C ILE A 279 -1.82 -6.95 3.49
N PRO A 280 -1.76 -6.20 4.61
CA PRO A 280 -0.49 -5.73 5.16
C PRO A 280 0.51 -6.85 5.48
N MET A 281 0.02 -8.00 6.00
CA MET A 281 0.86 -9.16 6.25
C MET A 281 1.29 -9.84 4.95
N PHE A 282 0.36 -9.96 3.99
CA PHE A 282 0.68 -10.47 2.66
C PHE A 282 1.80 -9.64 2.00
N ALA A 283 1.67 -8.32 2.01
CA ALA A 283 2.64 -7.39 1.45
C ALA A 283 4.03 -7.56 2.09
N ARG A 284 4.08 -7.65 3.43
CA ARG A 284 5.31 -7.94 4.18
C ARG A 284 5.98 -9.22 3.71
N PHE A 285 5.24 -10.34 3.67
CA PHE A 285 5.81 -11.63 3.25
C PHE A 285 6.20 -11.67 1.78
N ALA A 286 5.49 -10.94 0.93
CA ALA A 286 5.80 -10.79 -0.49
C ALA A 286 7.00 -9.85 -0.76
N GLY A 287 7.46 -9.11 0.25
CA GLY A 287 8.47 -8.06 0.08
C GLY A 287 8.01 -6.96 -0.86
N ALA A 288 6.72 -6.60 -0.80
CA ALA A 288 6.09 -5.62 -1.67
C ALA A 288 5.41 -4.52 -0.84
N SER A 289 5.20 -3.36 -1.45
CA SER A 289 4.33 -2.34 -0.88
C SER A 289 2.88 -2.80 -0.90
N ILE A 290 2.13 -2.42 0.13
CA ILE A 290 0.68 -2.63 0.23
C ILE A 290 -0.07 -2.06 -0.97
N PHE A 291 0.45 -0.97 -1.54
CA PHE A 291 -0.14 -0.27 -2.67
C PHE A 291 0.09 -1.06 -3.96
N ASP A 292 1.26 -1.70 -4.11
CA ASP A 292 1.53 -2.61 -5.23
C ASP A 292 0.70 -3.90 -5.13
N VAL A 293 0.47 -4.40 -3.92
CA VAL A 293 -0.45 -5.53 -3.70
C VAL A 293 -1.86 -5.14 -4.13
N TRP A 294 -2.32 -3.92 -3.80
CA TRP A 294 -3.60 -3.43 -4.27
C TRP A 294 -3.68 -3.34 -5.79
N GLU A 295 -2.67 -2.75 -6.45
CA GLU A 295 -2.63 -2.67 -7.93
C GLU A 295 -2.75 -4.07 -8.53
N ASN A 296 -1.95 -5.03 -8.04
CA ASN A 296 -1.99 -6.41 -8.50
C ASN A 296 -3.38 -7.05 -8.27
N PHE A 297 -3.92 -6.97 -7.05
CA PHE A 297 -5.20 -7.62 -6.70
C PHE A 297 -6.40 -6.97 -7.39
N SER A 298 -6.28 -5.71 -7.81
CA SER A 298 -7.35 -5.00 -8.51
C SER A 298 -7.56 -5.47 -9.97
N HIS A 299 -6.60 -6.20 -10.55
CA HIS A 299 -6.71 -6.66 -11.94
C HIS A 299 -7.72 -7.82 -12.11
N PRO A 300 -8.56 -7.85 -13.16
CA PRO A 300 -9.63 -8.85 -13.33
C PRO A 300 -9.21 -10.33 -13.29
N LYS A 301 -7.94 -10.64 -13.59
CA LYS A 301 -7.41 -12.02 -13.62
C LYS A 301 -6.58 -12.39 -12.37
N SER A 302 -6.49 -11.51 -11.38
CA SER A 302 -5.72 -11.75 -10.16
C SER A 302 -6.58 -12.29 -9.02
N LEU A 303 -5.97 -12.40 -7.84
CA LEU A 303 -6.61 -12.89 -6.63
C LEU A 303 -7.86 -12.12 -6.22
N GLY A 304 -8.02 -10.85 -6.60
CA GLY A 304 -9.13 -9.99 -6.18
C GLY A 304 -9.05 -9.52 -4.73
N LEU A 305 -9.77 -8.45 -4.43
CA LEU A 305 -9.78 -7.84 -3.09
C LEU A 305 -10.93 -8.40 -2.25
N LYS A 306 -10.60 -8.97 -1.09
CA LYS A 306 -11.60 -9.49 -0.14
C LYS A 306 -11.98 -8.40 0.86
N ALA A 307 -13.02 -7.64 0.54
CA ALA A 307 -13.56 -6.62 1.43
C ALA A 307 -14.82 -7.05 2.19
N ALA A 308 -15.46 -8.16 1.84
CA ALA A 308 -16.62 -8.75 2.53
C ALA A 308 -16.76 -10.24 2.16
N LEU A 309 -17.43 -11.03 3.01
CA LEU A 309 -17.76 -12.43 2.73
C LEU A 309 -19.12 -12.59 2.06
N GLY A 310 -20.01 -11.60 2.20
CA GLY A 310 -21.36 -11.64 1.64
C GLY A 310 -22.44 -12.11 2.61
N GLU A 311 -22.12 -12.20 3.90
CA GLU A 311 -23.04 -12.66 4.93
C GLU A 311 -23.88 -11.53 5.52
N GLU A 312 -25.20 -11.69 5.63
CA GLU A 312 -26.08 -10.59 6.08
C GLU A 312 -25.76 -10.12 7.52
N ALA A 313 -25.32 -11.03 8.39
CA ALA A 313 -24.88 -10.69 9.74
C ALA A 313 -23.64 -9.76 9.73
N GLU A 314 -22.72 -9.97 8.79
CA GLU A 314 -21.54 -9.12 8.58
C GLU A 314 -21.97 -7.71 8.16
N PHE A 315 -22.86 -7.61 7.17
CA PHE A 315 -23.39 -6.33 6.69
C PHE A 315 -24.20 -5.60 7.75
N ALA A 316 -25.01 -6.31 8.55
CA ALA A 316 -25.75 -5.71 9.66
C ALA A 316 -24.82 -5.10 10.71
N SER A 317 -23.77 -5.83 11.10
CA SER A 317 -22.74 -5.34 12.02
C SER A 317 -22.01 -4.11 11.46
N GLY A 318 -21.57 -4.18 10.20
CA GLY A 318 -20.92 -3.05 9.53
C GLY A 318 -21.79 -1.80 9.46
N ARG A 319 -23.09 -1.95 9.14
CA ARG A 319 -24.05 -0.82 9.10
C ARG A 319 -24.28 -0.22 10.49
N ALA A 320 -24.29 -1.03 11.54
CA ALA A 320 -24.39 -0.53 12.91
C ALA A 320 -23.16 0.32 13.27
N CYS A 321 -21.97 -0.16 12.94
CA CYS A 321 -20.70 0.55 13.16
C CYS A 321 -20.63 1.85 12.35
N ALA A 322 -20.91 1.81 11.04
CA ALA A 322 -20.92 2.99 10.17
C ALA A 322 -21.93 4.06 10.61
N GLY A 323 -23.04 3.65 11.24
CA GLY A 323 -24.06 4.55 11.74
C GLY A 323 -23.61 5.46 12.89
N ASN A 324 -22.51 5.13 13.57
CA ASN A 324 -22.10 5.79 14.81
C ASN A 324 -20.69 6.37 14.73
N GLY A 325 -20.56 7.69 14.89
CA GLY A 325 -19.25 8.34 15.05
C GLY A 325 -18.44 8.54 13.77
N VAL A 326 -17.13 8.74 13.93
CA VAL A 326 -16.18 9.05 12.84
C VAL A 326 -15.43 7.80 12.42
N MET A 327 -15.31 7.56 11.11
CA MET A 327 -14.57 6.44 10.56
C MET A 327 -13.10 6.79 10.39
N VAL A 328 -12.22 6.06 11.06
CA VAL A 328 -10.77 6.14 10.87
C VAL A 328 -10.41 5.27 9.68
N VAL A 329 -9.92 5.87 8.61
CA VAL A 329 -9.64 5.20 7.34
C VAL A 329 -8.18 4.77 7.28
N ASP A 330 -7.96 3.51 6.94
CA ASP A 330 -6.61 2.95 6.78
C ASP A 330 -5.96 3.40 5.45
N PRO A 331 -4.62 3.36 5.33
CA PRO A 331 -3.92 3.84 4.13
C PRO A 331 -4.30 3.10 2.84
N LEU A 332 -4.60 1.79 2.91
CA LEU A 332 -4.98 1.01 1.73
C LEU A 332 -6.30 1.52 1.14
N SER A 333 -7.30 1.78 1.98
CA SER A 333 -8.61 2.25 1.52
C SER A 333 -8.53 3.66 0.95
N VAL A 334 -7.75 4.56 1.56
CA VAL A 334 -7.54 5.92 0.99
C VAL A 334 -6.88 5.83 -0.39
N TYR A 335 -5.86 4.99 -0.55
CA TYR A 335 -5.22 4.74 -1.83
C TYR A 335 -6.21 4.18 -2.85
N ALA A 336 -6.96 3.14 -2.47
CA ALA A 336 -7.97 2.52 -3.31
C ALA A 336 -9.03 3.52 -3.79
N TRP A 337 -9.50 4.42 -2.92
CA TRP A 337 -10.46 5.47 -3.27
C TRP A 337 -9.92 6.42 -4.32
N SER A 338 -8.66 6.82 -4.21
CA SER A 338 -8.01 7.66 -5.21
C SER A 338 -7.92 6.94 -6.56
N ARG A 339 -7.47 5.68 -6.55
CA ARG A 339 -7.33 4.85 -7.75
C ARG A 339 -8.66 4.54 -8.44
N MET A 340 -9.73 4.37 -7.66
CA MET A 340 -11.11 4.16 -8.12
C MET A 340 -11.83 5.47 -8.50
N GLY A 341 -11.21 6.64 -8.33
CA GLY A 341 -11.84 7.94 -8.63
C GLY A 341 -12.99 8.32 -7.68
N LEU A 342 -13.03 7.75 -6.47
CA LEU A 342 -14.11 7.97 -5.50
C LEU A 342 -13.92 9.23 -4.64
N GLY A 343 -12.78 9.92 -4.76
CA GLY A 343 -12.46 11.14 -3.99
C GLY A 343 -13.60 12.18 -3.98
N PRO A 344 -14.16 12.58 -5.14
CA PRO A 344 -15.27 13.55 -5.18
C PRO A 344 -16.52 13.09 -4.40
N ILE A 345 -16.90 11.82 -4.50
CA ILE A 345 -18.07 11.27 -3.80
C ILE A 345 -17.82 11.26 -2.29
N LEU A 346 -16.65 10.75 -1.87
CA LEU A 346 -16.31 10.59 -0.46
C LEU A 346 -16.02 11.93 0.23
N SER A 347 -15.61 12.95 -0.52
CA SER A 347 -15.45 14.31 0.01
C SER A 347 -16.75 14.89 0.59
N LYS A 348 -17.92 14.45 0.08
CA LYS A 348 -19.25 14.82 0.62
C LYS A 348 -19.52 14.23 2.01
N LEU A 349 -18.75 13.22 2.40
CA LEU A 349 -18.85 12.50 3.67
C LEU A 349 -17.67 12.81 4.61
N LYS A 350 -16.84 13.81 4.30
CA LYS A 350 -15.61 14.13 5.05
C LYS A 350 -15.83 14.43 6.53
N ASP A 351 -17.03 14.86 6.92
CA ASP A 351 -17.41 15.11 8.31
C ASP A 351 -17.54 13.81 9.14
N ARG A 352 -17.57 12.66 8.47
CA ARG A 352 -17.66 11.33 9.06
C ARG A 352 -16.39 10.50 8.82
N LEU A 353 -15.35 11.08 8.24
CA LEU A 353 -14.09 10.43 7.92
C LEU A 353 -12.94 11.12 8.65
N ALA A 354 -11.92 10.35 9.02
CA ALA A 354 -10.66 10.82 9.54
C ALA A 354 -9.54 9.85 9.19
N VAL A 355 -8.29 10.31 9.27
CA VAL A 355 -7.09 9.48 9.15
C VAL A 355 -6.17 9.71 10.35
N VAL A 356 -5.18 8.86 10.51
CA VAL A 356 -4.06 9.12 11.44
C VAL A 356 -2.88 9.72 10.68
N GLN A 357 -1.98 10.41 11.40
CA GLN A 357 -0.82 11.05 10.77
C GLN A 357 0.06 10.03 10.01
N SER A 358 0.22 8.82 10.55
CA SER A 358 1.01 7.77 9.92
C SER A 358 0.43 7.30 8.59
N THR A 359 -0.89 7.41 8.35
CA THR A 359 -1.51 7.19 7.02
C THR A 359 -0.99 8.18 5.99
N ILE A 360 -0.91 9.47 6.37
CA ILE A 360 -0.33 10.52 5.50
C ILE A 360 1.16 10.25 5.29
N ASP A 361 1.88 9.87 6.34
CA ASP A 361 3.31 9.55 6.25
C ASP A 361 3.57 8.35 5.31
N SER A 362 2.74 7.29 5.35
CA SER A 362 2.84 6.15 4.44
C SER A 362 2.65 6.55 2.97
N LEU A 363 1.65 7.39 2.69
CA LEU A 363 1.36 7.86 1.33
C LEU A 363 2.42 8.86 0.84
N ARG A 364 2.96 9.69 1.73
CA ARG A 364 4.10 10.57 1.41
C ARG A 364 5.33 9.74 1.08
N HIS A 365 5.61 8.70 1.86
CA HIS A 365 6.70 7.77 1.56
C HIS A 365 6.53 7.09 0.21
N LEU A 366 5.30 6.69 -0.16
CA LEU A 366 5.01 6.17 -1.50
C LEU A 366 5.35 7.20 -2.59
N VAL A 367 4.97 8.47 -2.44
CA VAL A 367 5.34 9.53 -3.41
C VAL A 367 6.86 9.65 -3.51
N GLU A 368 7.55 9.71 -2.38
CA GLU A 368 9.02 9.81 -2.32
C GLU A 368 9.71 8.62 -3.02
N GLU A 369 9.22 7.40 -2.79
CA GLU A 369 9.71 6.17 -3.41
C GLU A 369 9.57 6.23 -4.94
N ARG A 370 8.38 6.60 -5.44
CA ARG A 370 8.12 6.68 -6.89
C ARG A 370 8.94 7.78 -7.57
N GLU A 371 9.07 8.94 -6.93
CA GLU A 371 9.90 10.03 -7.45
C GLU A 371 11.39 9.68 -7.42
N GLY A 372 11.87 9.01 -6.37
CA GLY A 372 13.27 8.59 -6.25
C GLY A 372 13.67 7.53 -7.29
N ASN A 373 12.72 6.72 -7.75
CA ASN A 373 12.93 5.73 -8.80
C ASN A 373 12.75 6.28 -10.22
N HIS A 374 12.24 7.51 -10.36
CA HIS A 374 12.03 8.13 -11.68
C HIS A 374 13.37 8.37 -12.41
N GLY A 375 13.43 8.01 -13.70
CA GLY A 375 14.63 8.14 -14.52
C GLY A 375 15.74 7.11 -14.21
N ARG A 376 15.53 6.18 -13.27
CA ARG A 376 16.39 5.01 -13.08
C ARG A 376 15.93 3.89 -14.02
N LYS A 377 16.87 3.26 -14.73
CA LYS A 377 16.59 2.01 -15.44
C LYS A 377 16.34 0.94 -14.40
N SER A 378 15.08 0.56 -14.23
CA SER A 378 14.63 -0.45 -13.28
C SER A 378 13.64 -1.36 -13.98
N GLY A 379 13.71 -2.64 -13.68
CA GLY A 379 12.81 -3.63 -14.23
C GLY A 379 12.63 -4.81 -13.29
N THR A 380 11.48 -5.46 -13.38
CA THR A 380 11.17 -6.64 -12.56
C THR A 380 11.53 -7.89 -13.36
N PHE A 381 12.49 -8.65 -12.85
CA PHE A 381 12.79 -9.98 -13.37
C PHE A 381 11.91 -11.03 -12.68
N GLY A 382 11.15 -11.81 -13.44
CA GLY A 382 10.17 -12.74 -12.91
C GLY A 382 10.06 -14.03 -13.74
N TYR A 383 9.31 -14.98 -13.18
CA TYR A 383 8.98 -16.24 -13.82
C TYR A 383 7.48 -16.50 -13.68
N ASP A 384 6.78 -16.74 -14.79
CA ASP A 384 5.32 -16.92 -14.82
C ASP A 384 4.88 -18.39 -14.73
N GLY A 385 5.84 -19.32 -14.55
CA GLY A 385 5.60 -20.77 -14.58
C GLY A 385 5.92 -21.42 -15.93
N VAL A 386 6.13 -20.64 -16.99
CA VAL A 386 6.47 -21.12 -18.33
C VAL A 386 7.70 -20.41 -18.89
N ARG A 387 7.82 -19.09 -18.67
CA ARG A 387 8.88 -18.25 -19.22
C ARG A 387 9.41 -17.28 -18.17
N TYR A 388 10.69 -16.94 -18.31
CA TYR A 388 11.27 -15.79 -17.62
C TYR A 388 10.93 -14.52 -18.38
N TYR A 389 10.68 -13.45 -17.64
CA TYR A 389 10.43 -12.13 -18.20
C TYR A 389 11.22 -11.06 -17.44
N LEU A 390 11.57 -9.99 -18.14
CA LEU A 390 12.06 -8.75 -17.56
C LEU A 390 11.09 -7.65 -18.00
N GLU A 391 10.38 -7.07 -17.06
CA GLU A 391 9.47 -5.96 -17.33
C GLU A 391 10.17 -4.66 -16.98
N GLU A 392 10.50 -3.85 -17.99
CA GLU A 392 11.09 -2.53 -17.78
C GLU A 392 10.01 -1.50 -17.43
N LEU A 393 10.27 -0.66 -16.43
CA LEU A 393 9.39 0.44 -16.10
C LEU A 393 9.61 1.60 -17.10
N THR A 394 8.61 1.85 -17.95
CA THR A 394 8.67 2.97 -18.90
C THR A 394 8.54 4.33 -18.19
N GLU A 395 9.06 5.39 -18.80
CA GLU A 395 9.00 6.75 -18.24
C GLU A 395 7.55 7.24 -18.08
N GLU A 396 6.68 6.92 -19.03
CA GLU A 396 5.24 7.21 -18.95
C GLU A 396 4.56 6.46 -17.79
N ALA A 397 4.90 5.18 -17.59
CA ALA A 397 4.38 4.40 -16.47
C ALA A 397 4.85 4.96 -15.13
N ALA A 398 6.12 5.36 -15.03
CA ALA A 398 6.67 6.00 -13.84
C ALA A 398 5.97 7.33 -13.53
N ALA A 399 5.80 8.20 -14.54
CA ALA A 399 5.09 9.48 -14.37
C ALA A 399 3.64 9.28 -13.91
N ARG A 400 2.96 8.27 -14.47
CA ARG A 400 1.59 7.90 -14.06
C ARG A 400 1.53 7.42 -12.60
N GLN A 401 2.46 6.56 -12.18
CA GLN A 401 2.53 6.08 -10.79
C GLN A 401 2.77 7.22 -9.80
N ILE A 402 3.62 8.18 -10.15
CA ILE A 402 3.86 9.38 -9.32
C ILE A 402 2.57 10.21 -9.19
N ALA A 403 1.87 10.46 -10.30
CA ALA A 403 0.62 11.21 -10.28
C ALA A 403 -0.47 10.52 -9.42
N GLN A 404 -0.56 9.20 -9.51
CA GLN A 404 -1.49 8.39 -8.71
C GLN A 404 -1.15 8.44 -7.22
N ALA A 405 0.13 8.30 -6.85
CA ALA A 405 0.58 8.41 -5.46
C ALA A 405 0.28 9.80 -4.88
N LYS A 406 0.52 10.87 -5.66
CA LYS A 406 0.20 12.25 -5.26
C LYS A 406 -1.29 12.47 -5.04
N ALA A 407 -2.13 11.98 -5.93
CA ALA A 407 -3.58 12.09 -5.78
C ALA A 407 -4.09 11.35 -4.53
N ALA A 408 -3.48 10.22 -4.15
CA ALA A 408 -3.81 9.52 -2.91
C ALA A 408 -3.37 10.29 -1.66
N LEU A 409 -2.16 10.87 -1.68
CA LEU A 409 -1.66 11.74 -0.62
C LEU A 409 -2.56 12.97 -0.42
N GLU A 410 -2.91 13.66 -1.50
CA GLU A 410 -3.80 14.83 -1.46
C GLU A 410 -5.18 14.50 -0.86
N LEU A 411 -5.73 13.33 -1.21
CA LEU A 411 -6.98 12.84 -0.63
C LEU A 411 -6.84 12.60 0.88
N ALA A 412 -5.74 12.02 1.33
CA ALA A 412 -5.48 11.80 2.76
C ALA A 412 -5.32 13.12 3.53
N GLU A 413 -4.56 14.07 2.98
CA GLU A 413 -4.31 15.38 3.59
C GLU A 413 -5.59 16.24 3.69
N ALA A 414 -6.57 16.00 2.83
CA ALA A 414 -7.87 16.68 2.89
C ALA A 414 -8.78 16.16 4.03
N LEU A 415 -8.45 15.02 4.64
CA LEU A 415 -9.22 14.42 5.73
C LEU A 415 -8.75 14.93 7.10
N PRO A 416 -9.66 15.08 8.09
CA PRO A 416 -9.27 15.37 9.46
C PRO A 416 -8.29 14.34 10.02
N VAL A 417 -7.23 14.80 10.67
CA VAL A 417 -6.29 13.93 11.39
C VAL A 417 -6.76 13.74 12.83
N VAL A 418 -6.85 12.50 13.29
CA VAL A 418 -7.15 12.15 14.69
C VAL A 418 -5.93 11.51 15.36
N PRO A 419 -5.76 11.68 16.68
CA PRO A 419 -4.66 11.06 17.39
C PRO A 419 -4.86 9.55 17.53
N ALA A 420 -3.74 8.82 17.43
CA ALA A 420 -3.62 7.41 17.75
C ALA A 420 -3.47 7.23 19.27
N GLU A 421 -4.57 7.40 20.00
CA GLU A 421 -4.64 7.24 21.44
C GLU A 421 -5.88 6.44 21.84
N THR A 422 -5.72 5.55 22.83
CA THR A 422 -6.82 4.78 23.41
C THR A 422 -6.52 4.47 24.87
N ASP A 423 -7.58 4.41 25.68
CA ASP A 423 -7.53 3.87 27.05
C ASP A 423 -7.82 2.37 27.08
N GLN A 424 -8.20 1.77 25.94
CA GLN A 424 -8.48 0.35 25.84
C GLN A 424 -7.19 -0.46 25.73
N GLN A 425 -7.13 -1.57 26.45
CA GLN A 425 -6.01 -2.50 26.35
C GLN A 425 -6.10 -3.32 25.06
N VAL A 426 -5.08 -3.23 24.22
CA VAL A 426 -4.96 -4.05 23.02
C VAL A 426 -4.45 -5.45 23.40
N PRO A 427 -5.08 -6.54 22.92
CA PRO A 427 -4.57 -7.88 23.14
C PRO A 427 -3.14 -8.05 22.61
N GLN A 428 -2.27 -8.71 23.37
CA GLN A 428 -0.85 -8.88 23.01
C GLN A 428 -0.69 -9.56 21.64
N SER A 429 -1.52 -10.55 21.33
CA SER A 429 -1.49 -11.23 20.03
C SER A 429 -1.76 -10.30 18.83
N VAL A 430 -2.58 -9.26 19.03
CA VAL A 430 -2.83 -8.24 18.00
C VAL A 430 -1.65 -7.28 17.93
N ALA A 431 -1.12 -6.85 19.07
CA ALA A 431 0.05 -5.97 19.12
C ALA A 431 1.26 -6.62 18.42
N ASP A 432 1.55 -7.88 18.71
CA ASP A 432 2.65 -8.64 18.09
C ASP A 432 2.46 -8.79 16.59
N MET A 433 1.22 -9.02 16.13
CA MET A 433 0.92 -9.13 14.70
C MET A 433 1.18 -7.81 13.95
N LEU A 434 0.89 -6.66 14.59
CA LEU A 434 1.03 -5.34 13.96
C LEU A 434 2.42 -4.71 14.16
N ALA A 435 3.24 -5.21 15.10
CA ALA A 435 4.51 -4.60 15.50
C ALA A 435 5.50 -4.41 14.34
N ASP A 436 5.51 -5.36 13.40
CA ASP A 436 6.42 -5.37 12.26
C ASP A 436 5.79 -4.81 10.97
N LEU A 437 4.56 -4.31 11.04
CA LEU A 437 3.86 -3.72 9.90
C LEU A 437 4.10 -2.21 9.83
N ASN A 438 3.65 -1.59 8.74
CA ASN A 438 3.67 -0.13 8.65
C ASN A 438 2.89 0.48 9.85
N PRO A 439 3.45 1.47 10.57
CA PRO A 439 2.81 2.07 11.74
C PRO A 439 1.38 2.57 11.51
N ALA A 440 1.03 2.96 10.29
CA ALA A 440 -0.31 3.42 9.93
C ALA A 440 -1.42 2.41 10.29
N TYR A 441 -1.14 1.11 10.25
CA TYR A 441 -2.13 0.08 10.60
C TYR A 441 -2.38 -0.02 12.09
N HIS A 442 -1.30 -0.06 12.86
CA HIS A 442 -1.35 0.01 14.31
C HIS A 442 -2.07 1.29 14.75
N ASP A 443 -1.64 2.44 14.24
CA ASP A 443 -2.18 3.73 14.65
C ASP A 443 -3.65 3.90 14.26
N SER A 444 -4.06 3.43 13.07
CA SER A 444 -5.46 3.45 12.65
C SER A 444 -6.33 2.59 13.57
N LEU A 445 -5.84 1.41 13.99
CA LEU A 445 -6.53 0.57 14.96
C LEU A 445 -6.64 1.27 16.32
N ILE A 446 -5.53 1.77 16.86
CA ILE A 446 -5.51 2.50 18.14
C ILE A 446 -6.50 3.67 18.11
N ALA A 447 -6.46 4.49 17.06
CA ALA A 447 -7.36 5.62 16.90
C ALA A 447 -8.82 5.19 16.81
N ALA A 448 -9.12 4.03 16.21
CA ALA A 448 -10.47 3.48 16.08
C ALA A 448 -11.05 2.90 17.38
N LEU A 449 -10.21 2.50 18.33
CA LEU A 449 -10.64 2.01 19.66
C LEU A 449 -11.20 3.13 20.55
N ALA A 450 -10.90 4.39 20.24
CA ALA A 450 -11.43 5.52 20.99
C ALA A 450 -12.97 5.63 20.82
N PRO A 451 -13.71 6.13 21.84
CA PRO A 451 -15.16 6.23 21.79
C PRO A 451 -15.68 7.00 20.57
N LYS A 452 -16.82 6.55 20.01
CA LYS A 452 -17.47 7.13 18.81
C LYS A 452 -16.54 7.15 17.59
N ARG A 453 -15.68 6.15 17.47
CA ARG A 453 -14.92 5.87 16.25
C ARG A 453 -15.07 4.41 15.84
N ALA A 454 -14.77 4.14 14.58
CA ALA A 454 -14.69 2.81 14.01
C ALA A 454 -13.61 2.79 12.92
N LEU A 455 -13.00 1.64 12.70
CA LEU A 455 -12.06 1.45 11.59
C LEU A 455 -12.85 1.24 10.29
N LEU A 456 -12.52 2.00 9.25
CA LEU A 456 -12.96 1.72 7.89
C LEU A 456 -11.77 1.16 7.12
N THR A 457 -11.90 -0.10 6.72
CA THR A 457 -10.94 -0.74 5.82
C THR A 457 -11.62 -1.71 4.87
N ASP A 458 -11.19 -1.65 3.61
CA ASP A 458 -11.59 -2.57 2.54
C ASP A 458 -10.80 -3.90 2.56
N ASP A 459 -9.97 -4.14 3.59
CA ASP A 459 -9.32 -5.42 3.86
C ASP A 459 -10.08 -6.21 4.93
N PHE A 460 -10.76 -7.30 4.53
CA PHE A 460 -11.45 -8.19 5.46
C PHE A 460 -10.53 -8.76 6.53
N GLY A 461 -9.29 -9.12 6.18
CA GLY A 461 -8.33 -9.68 7.14
C GLY A 461 -8.02 -8.69 8.26
N LEU A 462 -7.74 -7.44 7.88
CA LEU A 462 -7.51 -6.36 8.84
C LEU A 462 -8.76 -6.05 9.68
N ARG A 463 -9.98 -6.11 9.10
CA ARG A 463 -11.23 -5.97 9.87
C ARG A 463 -11.36 -7.03 10.96
N VAL A 464 -11.03 -8.29 10.66
CA VAL A 464 -11.10 -9.38 11.65
C VAL A 464 -10.09 -9.15 12.78
N VAL A 465 -8.86 -8.72 12.46
CA VAL A 465 -7.84 -8.37 13.47
C VAL A 465 -8.32 -7.22 14.36
N ALA A 466 -8.90 -6.18 13.76
CA ALA A 466 -9.42 -5.03 14.50
C ALA A 466 -10.62 -5.39 15.39
N GLN A 467 -11.53 -6.24 14.91
CA GLN A 467 -12.65 -6.77 15.72
C GLN A 467 -12.15 -7.60 16.90
N ALA A 468 -11.11 -8.42 16.71
CA ALA A 468 -10.49 -9.19 17.79
C ALA A 468 -9.86 -8.28 18.87
N ALA A 469 -9.43 -7.07 18.51
CA ALA A 469 -8.98 -6.05 19.45
C ALA A 469 -10.12 -5.24 20.11
N GLY A 470 -11.38 -5.48 19.73
CA GLY A 470 -12.55 -4.77 20.26
C GLY A 470 -12.94 -3.51 19.48
N ALA A 471 -12.34 -3.23 18.33
CA ALA A 471 -12.70 -2.08 17.51
C ALA A 471 -14.03 -2.33 16.76
N ASN A 472 -14.85 -1.29 16.66
CA ASN A 472 -15.93 -1.25 15.67
C ASN A 472 -15.33 -1.17 14.27
N THR A 473 -15.89 -1.89 13.30
CA THR A 473 -15.37 -1.90 11.93
C THR A 473 -16.46 -1.79 10.86
N THR A 474 -16.11 -1.17 9.75
CA THR A 474 -16.91 -1.11 8.51
C THR A 474 -15.96 -1.09 7.30
N TRP A 475 -16.51 -1.09 6.10
CA TRP A 475 -15.78 -0.94 4.84
C TRP A 475 -16.51 0.06 3.93
N THR A 476 -15.90 0.41 2.81
CA THR A 476 -16.33 1.52 1.95
C THR A 476 -17.78 1.39 1.52
N GLN A 477 -18.17 0.24 0.97
CA GLN A 477 -19.52 0.05 0.46
C GLN A 477 -20.59 0.26 1.52
N VAL A 478 -20.44 -0.41 2.68
CA VAL A 478 -21.41 -0.32 3.78
C VAL A 478 -21.45 1.07 4.39
N PHE A 479 -20.30 1.73 4.50
CA PHE A 479 -20.24 3.12 4.98
C PHE A 479 -21.02 4.05 4.05
N VAL A 480 -20.75 4.01 2.74
CA VAL A 480 -21.44 4.84 1.74
C VAL A 480 -22.94 4.54 1.73
N GLN A 481 -23.32 3.26 1.80
CA GLN A 481 -24.72 2.86 1.82
C GLN A 481 -25.45 3.37 3.09
N ARG A 482 -24.81 3.31 4.25
CA ARG A 482 -25.43 3.65 5.54
C ARG A 482 -25.44 5.15 5.84
N VAL A 483 -24.38 5.85 5.45
CA VAL A 483 -24.12 7.25 5.82
C VAL A 483 -24.33 8.20 4.64
N GLY A 484 -24.04 7.74 3.42
CA GLY A 484 -24.14 8.56 2.21
C GLY A 484 -25.54 8.58 1.62
N LEU A 485 -26.10 7.42 1.28
CA LEU A 485 -27.42 7.32 0.62
C LEU A 485 -28.55 8.03 1.38
N PRO A 486 -28.58 8.07 2.73
CA PRO A 486 -29.54 8.91 3.45
C PRO A 486 -29.22 10.41 3.31
N GLY A 487 -29.58 10.99 2.16
CA GLY A 487 -29.65 12.44 1.96
C GLY A 487 -28.34 13.15 1.59
N LYS A 488 -27.18 12.48 1.61
CA LYS A 488 -25.89 13.10 1.19
C LYS A 488 -25.44 12.70 -0.21
N LEU A 489 -25.83 11.51 -0.65
CA LEU A 489 -25.51 10.98 -1.99
C LEU A 489 -26.79 10.62 -2.73
N THR A 490 -26.73 10.77 -4.04
CA THR A 490 -27.77 10.33 -4.97
C THR A 490 -27.59 8.85 -5.33
N HIS A 491 -28.65 8.20 -5.84
CA HIS A 491 -28.54 6.83 -6.34
C HIS A 491 -27.53 6.65 -7.49
N PRO A 492 -27.42 7.57 -8.48
CA PRO A 492 -26.35 7.51 -9.48
C PRO A 492 -24.94 7.55 -8.88
N GLU A 493 -24.70 8.36 -7.85
CA GLU A 493 -23.38 8.39 -7.19
C GLU A 493 -23.08 7.09 -6.45
N TYR A 494 -24.07 6.50 -5.79
CA TYR A 494 -23.89 5.18 -5.19
C TYR A 494 -23.64 4.09 -6.25
N ARG A 495 -24.32 4.15 -7.40
CA ARG A 495 -24.03 3.26 -8.54
C ARG A 495 -22.59 3.40 -9.01
N GLN A 496 -22.02 4.60 -9.02
CA GLN A 496 -20.60 4.81 -9.33
C GLN A 496 -19.68 4.12 -8.31
N VAL A 497 -20.02 4.16 -7.01
CA VAL A 497 -19.26 3.43 -5.97
C VAL A 497 -19.32 1.92 -6.23
N VAL A 498 -20.49 1.37 -6.49
CA VAL A 498 -20.68 -0.05 -6.81
C VAL A 498 -19.88 -0.44 -8.05
N ALA A 499 -19.97 0.35 -9.12
CA ALA A 499 -19.24 0.12 -10.36
C ALA A 499 -17.72 0.12 -10.13
N ALA A 500 -17.21 1.10 -9.38
CA ALA A 500 -15.78 1.21 -9.11
C ALA A 500 -15.23 0.03 -8.31
N LEU A 501 -15.99 -0.47 -7.32
CA LEU A 501 -15.62 -1.67 -6.56
C LEU A 501 -15.58 -2.92 -7.45
N MET A 502 -16.55 -3.06 -8.36
CA MET A 502 -16.58 -4.18 -9.31
C MET A 502 -15.40 -4.10 -10.29
N ASP A 503 -15.08 -2.91 -10.81
CA ASP A 503 -13.96 -2.69 -11.72
C ASP A 503 -12.61 -2.96 -11.07
N ALA A 504 -12.49 -2.66 -9.77
CA ALA A 504 -11.31 -2.95 -8.96
C ALA A 504 -11.26 -4.41 -8.44
N ASN A 505 -12.01 -5.33 -9.05
CA ASN A 505 -11.99 -6.78 -8.74
C ASN A 505 -12.24 -7.11 -7.25
N TYR A 506 -13.14 -6.36 -6.60
CA TYR A 506 -13.62 -6.74 -5.27
C TYR A 506 -14.47 -8.01 -5.36
N LYS A 507 -14.13 -9.01 -4.54
CA LYS A 507 -14.75 -10.35 -4.64
C LYS A 507 -16.24 -10.37 -4.37
N PHE A 508 -16.69 -9.53 -3.45
CA PHE A 508 -18.09 -9.41 -3.11
C PHE A 508 -18.48 -7.94 -3.13
N VAL A 509 -19.51 -7.61 -3.93
CA VAL A 509 -20.08 -6.26 -4.01
C VAL A 509 -21.59 -6.37 -3.91
N GLN A 510 -22.19 -5.80 -2.87
CA GLN A 510 -23.64 -5.84 -2.68
C GLN A 510 -24.36 -4.82 -3.57
N PHE A 511 -25.30 -5.25 -4.40
CA PHE A 511 -26.19 -4.35 -5.13
C PHE A 511 -27.63 -4.85 -5.14
N SER A 512 -28.55 -3.96 -5.45
CA SER A 512 -29.99 -4.22 -5.49
C SER A 512 -30.52 -4.02 -6.91
N ALA A 513 -31.83 -4.23 -7.08
CA ALA A 513 -32.51 -3.93 -8.34
C ALA A 513 -32.41 -2.45 -8.73
N ALA A 514 -32.21 -1.53 -7.77
CA ALA A 514 -32.08 -0.10 -8.07
C ALA A 514 -30.83 0.19 -8.92
N GLU A 515 -29.72 -0.48 -8.64
CA GLU A 515 -28.46 -0.28 -9.38
C GLU A 515 -28.60 -0.77 -10.84
N VAL A 516 -29.20 -1.94 -11.03
CA VAL A 516 -29.44 -2.54 -12.37
C VAL A 516 -30.47 -1.74 -13.17
N ILE A 517 -31.58 -1.35 -12.55
CA ILE A 517 -32.61 -0.53 -13.20
C ILE A 517 -32.06 0.85 -13.59
N GLY A 518 -31.28 1.47 -12.71
CA GLY A 518 -30.63 2.74 -13.04
C GLY A 518 -29.74 2.60 -14.27
N GLN A 519 -28.96 1.51 -14.38
CA GLN A 519 -28.08 1.28 -15.53
C GLN A 519 -28.86 1.06 -16.81
N LEU A 520 -29.95 0.27 -16.74
CA LEU A 520 -30.86 0.09 -17.87
C LEU A 520 -31.46 1.43 -18.31
N GLN A 521 -31.89 2.29 -17.40
CA GLN A 521 -32.44 3.61 -17.75
C GLN A 521 -31.40 4.51 -18.42
N ASP A 522 -30.17 4.55 -17.88
CA ASP A 522 -29.08 5.38 -18.43
C ASP A 522 -28.69 4.94 -19.84
N ASN A 523 -28.72 3.64 -20.13
CA ASN A 523 -28.38 3.07 -21.45
C ASN A 523 -29.60 2.85 -22.36
N GLY A 524 -30.73 3.54 -22.09
CA GLY A 524 -31.90 3.48 -22.97
C GLY A 524 -32.57 2.10 -23.07
N TRP A 525 -32.44 1.28 -22.04
CA TRP A 525 -32.90 -0.11 -21.94
C TRP A 525 -32.17 -1.08 -22.89
N ASP A 526 -30.92 -0.80 -23.25
CA ASP A 526 -30.07 -1.72 -24.01
C ASP A 526 -29.00 -2.38 -23.13
N ALA A 527 -28.45 -3.51 -23.60
CA ALA A 527 -27.36 -4.20 -22.95
C ALA A 527 -26.03 -3.44 -23.10
N ASP A 528 -25.25 -3.40 -22.03
CA ASP A 528 -23.89 -2.88 -22.02
C ASP A 528 -22.97 -3.77 -21.18
N ASP A 529 -21.68 -3.43 -21.15
CA ASP A 529 -20.70 -4.19 -20.39
C ASP A 529 -20.94 -4.15 -18.88
N ARG A 530 -21.51 -3.05 -18.36
CA ARG A 530 -21.84 -2.93 -16.94
C ARG A 530 -22.95 -3.88 -16.53
N LEU A 531 -24.01 -4.00 -17.34
CA LEU A 531 -25.07 -4.96 -17.14
C LEU A 531 -24.54 -6.40 -17.27
N ARG A 532 -23.56 -6.65 -18.15
CA ARG A 532 -22.87 -7.95 -18.22
C ARG A 532 -22.12 -8.25 -16.94
N ASP A 533 -21.48 -7.26 -16.32
CA ASP A 533 -20.78 -7.45 -15.04
C ASP A 533 -21.76 -7.76 -13.90
N PHE A 534 -22.89 -7.04 -13.81
CA PHE A 534 -23.94 -7.38 -12.85
C PHE A 534 -24.47 -8.80 -13.07
N ALA A 535 -24.70 -9.19 -14.33
CA ALA A 535 -25.12 -10.53 -14.69
C ALA A 535 -24.07 -11.59 -14.29
N ARG A 536 -22.78 -11.33 -14.54
CA ARG A 536 -21.67 -12.23 -14.16
C ARG A 536 -21.58 -12.38 -12.64
N HIS A 537 -21.81 -11.30 -11.90
CA HIS A 537 -21.81 -11.34 -10.44
C HIS A 537 -22.96 -12.20 -9.91
N LEU A 538 -24.21 -11.93 -10.33
CA LEU A 538 -25.40 -12.69 -9.89
C LEU A 538 -25.37 -14.17 -10.26
N THR A 539 -24.68 -14.52 -11.34
CA THR A 539 -24.50 -15.90 -11.77
C THR A 539 -23.27 -16.56 -11.16
N SER A 540 -22.51 -15.92 -10.24
CA SER A 540 -21.38 -16.56 -9.56
C SER A 540 -21.81 -17.69 -8.62
N GLN A 541 -21.00 -18.74 -8.47
CA GLN A 541 -21.31 -19.89 -7.60
C GLN A 541 -21.26 -19.55 -6.10
N THR A 542 -20.63 -18.44 -5.74
CA THR A 542 -20.39 -18.03 -4.36
C THR A 542 -21.58 -17.27 -3.75
N LEU A 543 -22.62 -16.95 -4.52
CA LEU A 543 -23.78 -16.20 -4.05
C LEU A 543 -24.91 -17.11 -3.56
N ASN A 544 -25.62 -16.62 -2.53
CA ASN A 544 -26.90 -17.19 -2.11
C ASN A 544 -27.94 -17.06 -3.24
N GLN A 545 -28.38 -18.20 -3.77
CA GLN A 545 -29.30 -18.28 -4.90
C GLN A 545 -30.66 -17.63 -4.63
N SER A 546 -31.17 -17.68 -3.40
CA SER A 546 -32.44 -17.04 -3.03
C SER A 546 -32.34 -15.51 -3.05
N SER A 547 -31.22 -14.95 -2.57
CA SER A 547 -30.96 -13.51 -2.62
C SER A 547 -30.78 -13.02 -4.06
N ALA A 548 -29.98 -13.74 -4.86
CA ALA A 548 -29.80 -13.42 -6.28
C ALA A 548 -31.13 -13.48 -7.05
N ALA A 549 -31.93 -14.53 -6.83
CA ALA A 549 -33.25 -14.69 -7.44
C ALA A 549 -34.19 -13.51 -7.09
N ARG A 550 -34.15 -13.04 -5.84
CA ARG A 550 -34.95 -11.89 -5.41
C ARG A 550 -34.54 -10.59 -6.09
N VAL A 551 -33.24 -10.35 -6.26
CA VAL A 551 -32.74 -9.19 -7.01
C VAL A 551 -33.21 -9.25 -8.46
N VAL A 552 -33.06 -10.40 -9.13
CA VAL A 552 -33.52 -10.59 -10.52
C VAL A 552 -35.04 -10.38 -10.62
N ALA A 553 -35.82 -10.95 -9.70
CA ALA A 553 -37.27 -10.77 -9.63
C ALA A 553 -37.66 -9.28 -9.53
N ASP A 554 -37.02 -8.54 -8.62
CA ASP A 554 -37.27 -7.10 -8.45
C ASP A 554 -36.87 -6.30 -9.69
N VAL A 555 -35.76 -6.64 -10.36
CA VAL A 555 -35.37 -6.01 -11.64
C VAL A 555 -36.44 -6.25 -12.70
N MET A 556 -36.88 -7.49 -12.89
CA MET A 556 -37.85 -7.82 -13.93
C MET A 556 -39.20 -7.14 -13.69
N LEU A 557 -39.69 -7.12 -12.44
CA LEU A 557 -40.93 -6.45 -12.08
C LEU A 557 -40.84 -4.93 -12.26
N ARG A 558 -39.75 -4.29 -11.82
CA ARG A 558 -39.55 -2.84 -11.98
C ARG A 558 -39.36 -2.45 -13.43
N ALA A 559 -38.61 -3.22 -14.20
CA ALA A 559 -38.42 -3.00 -15.63
C ALA A 559 -39.75 -3.07 -16.39
N ARG A 560 -40.60 -4.06 -16.07
CA ARG A 560 -41.95 -4.17 -16.62
C ARG A 560 -42.78 -2.92 -16.33
N GLN A 561 -42.74 -2.43 -15.09
CA GLN A 561 -43.51 -1.24 -14.68
C GLN A 561 -43.03 0.04 -15.37
N LEU A 562 -41.72 0.19 -15.57
CA LEU A 562 -41.12 1.40 -16.11
C LEU A 562 -41.11 1.45 -17.64
N ALA A 563 -40.97 0.31 -18.32
CA ALA A 563 -40.74 0.28 -19.76
C ALA A 563 -41.37 -0.92 -20.51
N GLY A 564 -42.22 -1.71 -19.84
CA GLY A 564 -42.94 -2.82 -20.46
C GLY A 564 -42.11 -4.10 -20.64
N SER A 565 -42.75 -5.14 -21.17
CA SER A 565 -42.21 -6.51 -21.18
C SER A 565 -41.01 -6.71 -22.12
N ALA A 566 -40.93 -5.96 -23.22
CA ALA A 566 -39.79 -6.06 -24.14
C ALA A 566 -38.48 -5.63 -23.46
N ASN A 567 -38.51 -4.50 -22.76
CA ASN A 567 -37.34 -3.96 -22.05
C ASN A 567 -37.05 -4.75 -20.76
N ALA A 568 -38.08 -5.30 -20.11
CA ALA A 568 -37.89 -6.21 -18.99
C ALA A 568 -37.16 -7.52 -19.35
N ALA A 569 -37.13 -7.90 -20.64
CA ALA A 569 -36.42 -9.08 -21.11
C ALA A 569 -34.91 -8.86 -21.29
N VAL A 570 -34.41 -7.62 -21.29
CA VAL A 570 -33.02 -7.29 -21.64
C VAL A 570 -32.04 -7.91 -20.64
N PHE A 571 -32.19 -7.60 -19.35
CA PHE A 571 -31.30 -8.14 -18.30
C PHE A 571 -31.36 -9.68 -18.14
N PRO A 572 -32.53 -10.35 -18.11
CA PRO A 572 -32.58 -11.81 -18.03
C PRO A 572 -32.01 -12.52 -19.26
N LYS A 573 -32.10 -11.92 -20.47
CA LYS A 573 -31.38 -12.44 -21.64
C LYS A 573 -29.88 -12.35 -21.46
N LEU A 574 -29.39 -11.22 -20.96
CA LEU A 574 -27.97 -10.99 -20.70
C LEU A 574 -27.43 -11.94 -19.63
N LEU A 575 -28.22 -12.23 -18.60
CA LEU A 575 -27.92 -13.26 -17.59
C LEU A 575 -27.66 -14.63 -18.22
N ILE A 576 -28.50 -15.05 -19.16
CA ILE A 576 -28.31 -16.31 -19.90
C ILE A 576 -27.08 -16.22 -20.79
N GLU A 577 -26.93 -15.16 -21.59
CA GLU A 577 -25.80 -14.96 -22.50
C GLU A 577 -24.44 -15.03 -21.77
N VAL A 578 -24.30 -14.31 -20.66
CA VAL A 578 -23.08 -14.28 -19.85
C VAL A 578 -22.78 -15.65 -19.23
N ALA A 579 -23.80 -16.34 -18.74
CA ALA A 579 -23.64 -17.67 -18.16
C ALA A 579 -23.30 -18.72 -19.24
N ASP A 580 -23.94 -18.66 -20.40
CA ASP A 580 -23.65 -19.51 -21.56
C ASP A 580 -22.18 -19.36 -21.99
N GLY A 581 -21.68 -18.13 -22.03
CA GLY A 581 -20.29 -17.82 -22.41
C GLY A 581 -19.22 -18.45 -21.51
N VAL A 582 -19.57 -18.89 -20.29
CA VAL A 582 -18.69 -19.60 -19.36
C VAL A 582 -19.13 -21.05 -19.10
N GLY A 583 -20.05 -21.59 -19.92
CA GLY A 583 -20.53 -22.97 -19.81
C GLY A 583 -21.52 -23.22 -18.65
N ARG A 584 -22.14 -22.17 -18.13
CA ARG A 584 -22.99 -22.17 -16.91
C ARG A 584 -24.47 -21.88 -17.19
N ALA A 585 -24.90 -22.12 -18.42
CA ALA A 585 -26.27 -21.97 -18.90
C ALA A 585 -27.34 -22.46 -17.91
N LYS A 586 -27.18 -23.69 -17.42
CA LYS A 586 -28.16 -24.35 -16.53
C LYS A 586 -28.40 -23.57 -15.24
N GLU A 587 -27.36 -22.92 -14.71
CA GLU A 587 -27.43 -22.20 -13.44
C GLU A 587 -28.16 -20.86 -13.60
N ALA A 588 -27.96 -20.16 -14.74
CA ALA A 588 -28.75 -18.98 -15.06
C ALA A 588 -30.23 -19.31 -15.24
N HIS A 589 -30.56 -20.42 -15.91
CA HIS A 589 -31.95 -20.86 -16.05
C HIS A 589 -32.57 -21.26 -14.71
N ALA A 590 -31.82 -21.94 -13.84
CA ALA A 590 -32.27 -22.25 -12.47
C ALA A 590 -32.52 -20.98 -11.65
N LEU A 591 -31.62 -20.00 -11.74
CA LEU A 591 -31.76 -18.68 -11.12
C LEU A 591 -33.03 -17.96 -11.60
N LEU A 592 -33.31 -17.99 -12.91
CA LEU A 592 -34.54 -17.41 -13.47
C LEU A 592 -35.81 -18.15 -13.01
N GLY A 593 -35.74 -19.48 -12.85
CA GLY A 593 -36.83 -20.26 -12.27
C GLY A 593 -37.11 -19.86 -10.81
N HIS A 594 -36.07 -19.70 -10.00
CA HIS A 594 -36.19 -19.17 -8.64
C HIS A 594 -36.69 -17.72 -8.63
N ALA A 595 -36.24 -16.88 -9.58
CA ALA A 595 -36.72 -15.51 -9.71
C ALA A 595 -38.22 -15.47 -10.02
N GLN A 596 -38.71 -16.35 -10.90
CA GLN A 596 -40.15 -16.47 -11.18
C GLN A 596 -40.96 -16.81 -9.91
N GLN A 597 -40.45 -17.73 -9.07
CA GLN A 597 -41.09 -18.04 -7.78
C GLN A 597 -41.07 -16.84 -6.82
N ALA A 598 -39.94 -16.13 -6.74
CA ALA A 598 -39.82 -14.92 -5.93
C ALA A 598 -40.77 -13.82 -6.42
N MET A 599 -40.94 -13.66 -7.73
CA MET A 599 -41.90 -12.73 -8.32
C MET A 599 -43.34 -13.07 -7.93
N ARG A 600 -43.73 -14.35 -7.95
CA ARG A 600 -45.07 -14.78 -7.50
C ARG A 600 -45.29 -14.41 -6.04
N ALA A 601 -44.30 -14.60 -5.17
CA ALA A 601 -44.39 -14.23 -3.76
C ALA A 601 -44.52 -12.71 -3.56
N LEU A 602 -43.69 -11.91 -4.25
CA LEU A 602 -43.73 -10.45 -4.21
C LEU A 602 -45.06 -9.90 -4.72
N GLN A 603 -45.54 -10.44 -5.84
CA GLN A 603 -46.80 -10.03 -6.45
C GLN A 603 -47.99 -10.44 -5.58
N ALA A 604 -48.00 -11.66 -5.03
CA ALA A 604 -49.03 -12.09 -4.08
C ALA A 604 -49.09 -11.18 -2.85
N HIS A 605 -47.94 -10.80 -2.29
CA HIS A 605 -47.88 -9.84 -1.19
C HIS A 605 -48.50 -8.48 -1.58
N ALA A 606 -48.21 -7.96 -2.78
CA ALA A 606 -48.81 -6.73 -3.28
C ALA A 606 -50.34 -6.83 -3.45
N TYR A 607 -50.84 -7.91 -4.06
CA TYR A 607 -52.28 -8.16 -4.19
C TYR A 607 -52.96 -8.32 -2.82
N ILE A 608 -52.33 -9.03 -1.87
CA ILE A 608 -52.83 -9.17 -0.50
C ILE A 608 -52.94 -7.81 0.15
N HIS A 609 -51.90 -6.97 0.07
CA HIS A 609 -51.91 -5.64 0.67
C HIS A 609 -53.06 -4.76 0.15
N VAL A 610 -53.40 -4.87 -1.14
CA VAL A 610 -54.47 -4.10 -1.77
C VAL A 610 -55.86 -4.71 -1.51
N MET A 611 -55.99 -6.03 -1.58
CA MET A 611 -57.28 -6.72 -1.57
C MET A 611 -57.74 -7.13 -0.18
N LEU A 612 -56.82 -7.48 0.73
CA LEU A 612 -57.15 -8.01 2.04
C LEU A 612 -57.99 -7.03 2.90
N PRO A 613 -57.69 -5.72 2.96
CA PRO A 613 -58.51 -4.77 3.72
C PRO A 613 -59.96 -4.74 3.23
N ARG A 614 -60.18 -4.72 1.91
CA ARG A 614 -61.52 -4.72 1.31
C ARG A 614 -62.27 -6.01 1.62
N LYS A 615 -61.58 -7.15 1.53
CA LYS A 615 -62.16 -8.45 1.83
C LYS A 615 -62.53 -8.61 3.30
N LEU A 616 -61.69 -8.13 4.21
CA LEU A 616 -62.00 -8.13 5.65
C LEU A 616 -63.23 -7.27 5.97
N MET A 617 -63.34 -6.08 5.35
CA MET A 617 -64.52 -5.22 5.50
C MET A 617 -65.80 -5.83 4.90
N GLY A 618 -65.68 -6.70 3.90
CA GLY A 618 -66.81 -7.36 3.24
C GLY A 618 -67.26 -8.68 3.89
N THR A 619 -66.59 -9.15 4.95
CA THR A 619 -66.95 -10.41 5.62
C THR A 619 -67.72 -10.15 6.92
N THR A 620 -68.88 -10.78 7.08
CA THR A 620 -69.70 -10.73 8.29
C THR A 620 -69.43 -11.86 9.29
N TYR A 621 -68.42 -12.70 9.02
CA TYR A 621 -68.02 -13.84 9.86
C TYR A 621 -66.49 -14.04 9.83
N LEU A 622 -65.95 -14.69 10.87
CA LEU A 622 -64.53 -15.02 11.01
C LEU A 622 -64.09 -16.04 9.94
N LYS A 623 -63.85 -15.58 8.71
CA LYS A 623 -63.18 -16.39 7.68
C LYS A 623 -61.70 -16.53 8.04
N PRO A 624 -61.13 -17.75 7.99
CA PRO A 624 -59.69 -17.93 8.14
C PRO A 624 -58.93 -17.10 7.10
N VAL A 625 -57.89 -16.37 7.53
CA VAL A 625 -57.08 -15.49 6.67
C VAL A 625 -56.55 -16.24 5.44
N ASN A 626 -56.20 -17.52 5.59
CA ASN A 626 -55.74 -18.38 4.50
C ASN A 626 -56.73 -18.47 3.32
N HIS A 627 -58.04 -18.45 3.59
CA HIS A 627 -59.06 -18.45 2.52
C HIS A 627 -59.18 -17.07 1.85
N LEU A 628 -58.89 -15.99 2.57
CA LEU A 628 -58.96 -14.63 2.05
C LEU A 628 -57.77 -14.29 1.14
N ILE A 629 -56.60 -14.88 1.42
CA ILE A 629 -55.36 -14.68 0.65
C ILE A 629 -55.19 -15.66 -0.52
N ALA A 630 -56.01 -16.71 -0.63
CA ALA A 630 -55.94 -17.70 -1.70
C ALA A 630 -56.17 -17.10 -3.10
N GLU A 631 -57.21 -16.29 -3.27
CA GLU A 631 -57.51 -15.62 -4.54
C GLU A 631 -56.42 -14.59 -4.93
N PRO A 632 -55.93 -13.69 -4.04
CA PRO A 632 -54.76 -12.85 -4.32
C PRO A 632 -53.53 -13.64 -4.80
N ALA A 633 -53.25 -14.80 -4.20
CA ALA A 633 -52.13 -15.64 -4.62
C ALA A 633 -52.36 -16.27 -6.01
N GLN A 634 -53.59 -16.67 -6.32
CA GLN A 634 -53.96 -17.20 -7.64
C GLN A 634 -53.85 -16.13 -8.73
N LEU A 635 -54.37 -14.92 -8.49
CA LEU A 635 -54.27 -13.79 -9.42
C LEU A 635 -52.81 -13.38 -9.64
N ALA A 636 -51.99 -13.34 -8.58
CA ALA A 636 -50.56 -13.09 -8.71
C ALA A 636 -49.89 -14.16 -9.59
N SER A 637 -50.25 -15.43 -9.45
CA SER A 637 -49.68 -16.51 -10.25
C SER A 637 -50.04 -16.35 -11.74
N GLN A 638 -51.30 -16.05 -12.05
CA GLN A 638 -51.77 -15.80 -13.42
C GLN A 638 -51.08 -14.59 -14.07
N ASP A 639 -50.91 -13.49 -13.33
CA ASP A 639 -50.21 -12.29 -13.80
C ASP A 639 -48.73 -12.57 -14.11
N ILE A 640 -48.05 -13.30 -13.22
CA ILE A 640 -46.65 -13.67 -13.47
C ILE A 640 -46.51 -14.65 -14.64
N ASP A 641 -47.44 -15.59 -14.82
CA ASP A 641 -47.41 -16.53 -15.94
C ASP A 641 -47.61 -15.81 -17.28
N GLY A 642 -48.58 -14.88 -17.37
CA GLY A 642 -48.79 -14.04 -18.55
C GLY A 642 -47.59 -13.12 -18.83
N PHE A 643 -46.92 -12.61 -17.79
CA PHE A 643 -45.69 -11.86 -17.97
C PHE A 643 -44.55 -12.73 -18.51
N TRP A 644 -44.41 -13.96 -18.03
CA TRP A 644 -43.40 -14.91 -18.52
C TRP A 644 -43.62 -15.28 -20.00
N GLU A 645 -44.88 -15.42 -20.42
CA GLU A 645 -45.25 -15.56 -21.84
C GLU A 645 -44.83 -14.35 -22.67
N ALA A 646 -45.08 -13.14 -22.19
CA ALA A 646 -44.65 -11.92 -22.86
C ALA A 646 -43.12 -11.82 -23.00
N LEU A 647 -42.37 -12.25 -21.97
CA LEU A 647 -40.91 -12.31 -22.03
C LEU A 647 -40.40 -13.33 -23.05
N ARG A 648 -41.04 -14.50 -23.16
CA ARG A 648 -40.75 -15.47 -24.22
C ARG A 648 -41.04 -14.91 -25.61
N GLY A 649 -42.16 -14.22 -25.78
CA GLY A 649 -42.49 -13.49 -27.01
C GLY A 649 -41.47 -12.39 -27.34
N ALA A 650 -40.86 -11.78 -26.32
CA ALA A 650 -39.76 -10.85 -26.47
C ALA A 650 -38.40 -11.53 -26.70
N GLY A 651 -38.32 -12.87 -26.78
CA GLY A 651 -37.10 -13.62 -27.12
C GLY A 651 -36.28 -14.10 -25.92
N LEU A 652 -36.84 -14.15 -24.70
CA LEU A 652 -36.19 -14.81 -23.56
C LEU A 652 -36.21 -16.34 -23.77
N ARG A 653 -35.04 -16.98 -23.78
CA ARG A 653 -34.92 -18.45 -23.86
C ARG A 653 -35.31 -19.07 -22.51
N THR A 654 -36.17 -20.08 -22.53
CA THR A 654 -36.49 -20.91 -21.36
C THR A 654 -35.87 -22.29 -21.55
N PRO A 655 -35.45 -22.99 -20.47
CA PRO A 655 -34.93 -24.34 -20.63
C PRO A 655 -36.04 -25.24 -21.19
N SER A 656 -35.68 -26.11 -22.13
CA SER A 656 -36.55 -27.16 -22.68
C SER A 656 -36.95 -28.18 -21.62
#